data_AF-D9UKV1-F1
#
_entry.id   AF-D9UKV1-F1
#
_cell.length_a   1.000
_cell.length_b   1.000
_cell.length_c   1.000
_cell.angle_alpha   90.00
_cell.angle_beta   90.00
_cell.angle_gamma   90.00
#
_symmetry.space_group_name_H-M   'P 1'
#
loop_
_entity.id
_entity.type
_entity.pdbx_description
1 polymer ?
#
loop_
_entity_poly.entity_id
_entity_poly.type
_entity_poly.pdbx_seq_one_letter_code
_entity_poly.pdbx_strand_id
1 'polypeptide(L)'
;MQTRMPEPPMLLADRVTGIDAEPAALVAGPGARVGGTVWTETDVRGDSWYLDATGRMPAGLMIEAGQADLLLLSWLGVDLLNRGERAYRLLGCEVTFHGPPPGPGDTARYEIHVDGHAEHDGVLLFFFHYDCTVNGERRLSVRDGRAGFFTPAELAASGGVRWSPADSPPGEELPQDPPHVRCPAASFTAAQVRSLAQGRPAACFGRGWEATAAHIRTPRIDEGRLLLLHEVTAFDPSGGPWGRGYLRAETPVSPGDWFFAGHFKNDPCMPGTLMLQGGLQAMAFYLTAMGFTVERDGWRFEPVGEAPFTADCRGQATPGSGRIVYEVFVRGVSAGPEPALYAEVLGSVDGVKAFHGRNVALRLVPDWPLSQWRHTGGPAVEGGGIAVPREERGEPRPVAEADGFSFGRDSLLACAWGRPSEAFGPPYAVFDGTRKVARLPGPPYHFMSRVTSVTGRKGGMREGSEVVAEYDVPADAWYFREGDGRTMPCAVLLEVALQPCGWLASYVGSALTTATDLRFRNLDGSGTVPGEVTPGTGTVRTRARLTRVSRVGDMIIEAFDVACTADGAPLLAVSTVFGYFPSSSFADQPGLPVSAADRARLDEPCAYEADLTARRDPGQPGPMLRMLDRVTGYWPEGGRAGRGRLRAEKEVDPGAWFFRSHFFQDPVQPGSLGIEAMCQLLRHHLRESGLTAGIAFPRFVTTPPGTELSWTYRGQVTPASRRVRIEMEILEAEGTPEGAFALAEATLWNDDTCIYRVRGLGMRVVPGTADGTP
;
A
#
# COMPACT_ATOMS: atom_id res chain seq x y z
N MET A 1 6.89 37.03 28.27
CA MET A 1 7.19 36.13 27.14
C MET A 1 8.70 35.96 27.04
N GLN A 2 9.21 34.75 27.27
CA GLN A 2 10.64 34.44 27.08
C GLN A 2 10.79 33.64 25.80
N THR A 3 11.87 33.89 25.07
CA THR A 3 12.27 33.13 23.87
C THR A 3 12.64 31.73 24.31
N ARG A 4 11.84 30.76 23.91
CA ARG A 4 12.00 29.36 24.32
C ARG A 4 11.71 28.49 23.11
N MET A 5 12.48 27.42 22.98
CA MET A 5 12.07 26.32 22.10
C MET A 5 10.70 25.77 22.56
N PRO A 6 9.92 25.15 21.66
CA PRO A 6 8.69 24.46 21.99
C PRO A 6 8.83 23.42 23.13
N GLU A 7 7.73 23.15 23.82
CA GLU A 7 7.60 22.06 24.80
C GLU A 7 7.09 20.78 24.09
N PRO A 8 7.37 19.57 24.65
CA PRO A 8 6.77 18.34 24.14
C PRO A 8 5.24 18.46 24.00
N PRO A 9 4.64 17.93 22.92
CA PRO A 9 5.24 17.07 21.91
C PRO A 9 5.97 17.81 20.76
N MET A 10 5.95 19.15 20.74
CA MET A 10 6.55 19.98 19.69
C MET A 10 8.05 20.20 19.85
N LEU A 11 8.63 19.81 20.99
CA LEU A 11 10.08 19.73 21.14
C LEU A 11 10.63 18.55 20.31
N LEU A 12 11.01 18.83 19.06
CA LEU A 12 11.54 17.83 18.12
C LEU A 12 13.05 17.60 18.23
N ALA A 13 13.83 18.60 18.64
CA ALA A 13 15.28 18.48 18.80
C ALA A 13 15.62 17.62 20.04
N ASP A 14 16.33 16.51 19.84
CA ASP A 14 16.76 15.61 20.92
C ASP A 14 18.01 16.13 21.64
N ARG A 15 18.92 16.79 20.91
CA ARG A 15 20.21 17.23 21.44
C ARG A 15 20.80 18.41 20.68
N VAL A 16 21.57 19.22 21.40
CA VAL A 16 22.45 20.26 20.88
C VAL A 16 23.87 19.70 20.88
N THR A 17 24.51 19.67 19.71
CA THR A 17 25.86 19.10 19.54
C THR A 17 26.95 20.18 19.54
N GLY A 18 26.58 21.44 19.32
CA GLY A 18 27.50 22.57 19.43
C GLY A 18 26.78 23.91 19.33
N ILE A 19 27.43 24.96 19.86
CA ILE A 19 27.07 26.37 19.66
C ILE A 19 28.38 27.13 19.42
N ASP A 20 28.47 27.84 18.30
CA ASP A 20 29.53 28.82 18.02
C ASP A 20 28.90 30.22 17.96
N ALA A 21 28.73 30.83 19.13
CA ALA A 21 28.18 32.17 19.28
C ALA A 21 28.67 32.80 20.59
N GLU A 22 28.90 34.11 20.59
CA GLU A 22 29.25 34.85 21.80
C GLU A 22 28.00 35.01 22.69
N PRO A 23 28.01 34.51 23.95
CA PRO A 23 26.86 34.66 24.84
C PRO A 23 26.53 36.13 25.10
N ALA A 24 25.24 36.47 25.06
CA ALA A 24 24.76 37.83 25.30
C ALA A 24 25.36 38.92 24.36
N ALA A 25 25.84 38.53 23.17
CA ALA A 25 26.42 39.45 22.19
C ALA A 25 25.53 40.65 21.85
N LEU A 26 24.20 40.48 21.88
CA LEU A 26 23.23 41.56 21.62
C LEU A 26 23.27 42.70 22.65
N VAL A 27 23.83 42.47 23.84
CA VAL A 27 23.93 43.45 24.93
C VAL A 27 25.37 43.73 25.37
N ALA A 28 26.36 43.06 24.77
CA ALA A 28 27.77 43.12 25.19
C ALA A 28 28.51 44.41 24.74
N GLY A 29 27.85 45.29 23.98
CA GLY A 29 28.38 46.58 23.54
C GLY A 29 29.15 46.53 22.21
N PRO A 30 29.77 47.65 21.78
CA PRO A 30 30.44 47.76 20.48
C PRO A 30 31.62 46.79 20.36
N GLY A 31 31.61 45.92 19.35
CA GLY A 31 32.68 44.96 19.06
C GLY A 31 32.32 43.49 19.31
N ALA A 32 31.16 43.20 19.92
CA ALA A 32 30.65 41.84 20.07
C ALA A 32 30.30 41.21 18.72
N ARG A 33 30.56 39.91 18.55
CA ARG A 33 30.17 39.17 17.34
C ARG A 33 28.69 38.81 17.45
N VAL A 34 27.83 39.67 16.88
CA VAL A 34 26.39 39.39 16.83
C VAL A 34 26.08 38.45 15.67
N GLY A 35 25.70 37.23 16.00
CA GLY A 35 25.46 36.12 15.08
C GLY A 35 26.13 34.85 15.57
N GLY A 36 25.98 33.76 14.82
CA GLY A 36 26.62 32.50 15.17
C GLY A 36 25.87 31.30 14.63
N THR A 37 26.32 30.12 15.05
CA THR A 37 25.80 28.84 14.57
C THR A 37 25.42 27.93 15.73
N VAL A 38 24.33 27.19 15.58
CA VAL A 38 23.94 26.10 16.47
C VAL A 38 23.75 24.81 15.67
N TRP A 39 24.19 23.70 16.25
CA TRP A 39 24.00 22.36 15.67
C TRP A 39 23.10 21.53 16.57
N THR A 40 22.08 20.90 15.97
CA THR A 40 21.15 20.02 16.69
C THR A 40 20.91 18.72 15.93
N GLU A 41 20.55 17.67 16.66
CA GLU A 41 20.14 16.40 16.07
C GLU A 41 18.72 16.02 16.53
N THR A 42 17.97 15.37 15.64
CA THR A 42 16.65 14.78 15.86
C THR A 42 16.69 13.32 15.41
N ASP A 43 16.44 12.40 16.32
CA ASP A 43 16.39 10.97 16.04
C ASP A 43 14.97 10.57 15.65
N VAL A 44 14.80 10.07 14.43
CA VAL A 44 13.51 9.57 13.97
C VAL A 44 13.37 8.12 14.44
N ARG A 45 12.53 7.91 15.45
CA ARG A 45 12.27 6.58 16.04
C ARG A 45 11.01 5.96 15.44
N GLY A 46 10.92 4.63 15.45
CA GLY A 46 9.76 3.90 14.92
C GLY A 46 8.45 4.18 15.67
N ASP A 47 8.54 4.70 16.89
CA ASP A 47 7.44 5.12 17.76
C ASP A 47 7.25 6.64 17.82
N SER A 48 7.92 7.41 16.95
CA SER A 48 7.77 8.87 16.90
C SER A 48 6.33 9.21 16.56
N TRP A 49 5.70 10.05 17.38
CA TRP A 49 4.25 10.33 17.27
C TRP A 49 3.85 11.00 15.95
N TYR A 50 4.81 11.63 15.27
CA TYR A 50 4.60 12.46 14.09
C TYR A 50 4.80 11.73 12.77
N LEU A 51 5.14 10.44 12.77
CA LEU A 51 5.34 9.73 11.51
C LEU A 51 4.04 9.69 10.69
N ASP A 52 4.16 9.93 9.39
CA ASP A 52 3.05 9.78 8.45
C ASP A 52 2.68 8.30 8.26
N ALA A 53 1.65 8.07 7.44
CA ALA A 53 1.15 6.73 7.11
C ALA A 53 2.20 5.81 6.46
N THR A 54 3.35 6.34 6.04
CA THR A 54 4.47 5.65 5.39
C THR A 54 5.69 5.53 6.31
N GLY A 55 5.57 5.98 7.56
CA GLY A 55 6.65 5.95 8.54
C GLY A 55 7.65 7.08 8.37
N ARG A 56 7.35 8.15 7.63
CA ARG A 56 8.28 9.25 7.36
C ARG A 56 7.93 10.49 8.17
N MET A 57 8.93 11.32 8.45
CA MET A 57 8.70 12.64 9.04
C MET A 57 8.00 13.56 8.02
N PRO A 58 6.83 14.14 8.35
CA PRO A 58 6.13 15.03 7.42
C PRO A 58 6.93 16.30 7.13
N ALA A 59 6.79 16.83 5.92
CA ALA A 59 7.55 17.98 5.43
C ALA A 59 7.48 19.21 6.36
N GLY A 60 6.28 19.57 6.85
CA GLY A 60 6.13 20.67 7.80
C GLY A 60 6.90 20.42 9.11
N LEU A 61 6.87 19.19 9.64
CA LEU A 61 7.56 18.85 10.88
C LEU A 61 9.07 18.81 10.69
N MET A 62 9.55 18.41 9.51
CA MET A 62 10.97 18.46 9.17
C MET A 62 11.49 19.91 9.15
N ILE A 63 10.70 20.87 8.68
CA ILE A 63 11.05 22.30 8.79
C ILE A 63 11.05 22.72 10.26
N GLU A 64 9.99 22.36 11.01
CA GLU A 64 9.82 22.70 12.42
C GLU A 64 10.96 22.18 13.31
N ALA A 65 11.55 21.03 13.00
CA ALA A 65 12.69 20.50 13.75
C ALA A 65 13.95 21.41 13.68
N GLY A 66 13.97 22.38 12.76
CA GLY A 66 14.95 23.48 12.71
C GLY A 66 14.74 24.58 13.78
N GLN A 67 13.87 24.38 14.76
CA GLN A 67 13.51 25.30 15.87
C GLN A 67 14.65 25.76 16.80
N ALA A 68 15.91 25.34 16.59
CA ALA A 68 17.01 25.72 17.47
C ALA A 68 17.55 27.13 17.20
N ASP A 69 17.04 27.82 16.17
CA ASP A 69 17.21 29.26 16.00
C ASP A 69 16.72 30.01 17.26
N LEU A 70 15.61 29.61 17.87
CA LEU A 70 15.11 30.15 19.14
C LEU A 70 16.13 30.03 20.29
N LEU A 71 16.80 28.87 20.38
CA LEU A 71 17.84 28.64 21.37
C LEU A 71 19.05 29.57 21.13
N LEU A 72 19.49 29.68 19.88
CA LEU A 72 20.60 30.54 19.49
C LEU A 72 20.29 32.02 19.73
N LEU A 73 19.07 32.48 19.44
CA LEU A 73 18.64 33.85 19.70
C LEU A 73 18.60 34.15 21.21
N SER A 74 18.12 33.21 22.03
CA SER A 74 18.18 33.34 23.49
C SER A 74 19.64 33.38 23.99
N TRP A 75 20.52 32.52 23.46
CA TRP A 75 21.96 32.52 23.76
C TRP A 75 22.64 33.86 23.43
N LEU A 76 22.28 34.47 22.30
CA LEU A 76 22.77 35.80 21.88
C LEU A 76 22.26 36.94 22.78
N GLY A 77 21.32 36.67 23.69
CA GLY A 77 20.86 37.62 24.71
C GLY A 77 19.56 38.34 24.37
N VAL A 78 18.75 37.83 23.44
CA VAL A 78 17.51 38.52 23.01
C VAL A 78 16.51 38.72 24.16
N ASP A 79 16.48 37.82 25.14
CA ASP A 79 15.62 37.95 26.32
C ASP A 79 16.06 39.08 27.26
N LEU A 80 17.34 39.46 27.25
CA LEU A 80 17.87 40.59 28.02
C LEU A 80 17.41 41.93 27.41
N LEU A 81 17.22 41.97 26.09
CA LEU A 81 16.64 43.09 25.37
C LEU A 81 15.12 43.15 25.55
N ASN A 82 14.42 42.03 25.28
CA ASN A 82 12.96 42.00 25.23
C ASN A 82 12.29 41.99 26.61
N ARG A 83 12.98 41.54 27.66
CA ARG A 83 12.53 41.55 29.07
C ARG A 83 11.13 40.99 29.34
N GLY A 84 10.64 40.09 28.49
CA GLY A 84 9.30 39.52 28.66
C GLY A 84 8.19 40.18 27.84
N GLU A 85 8.46 41.24 27.10
CA GLU A 85 7.42 42.10 26.52
C GLU A 85 7.07 41.77 25.06
N ARG A 86 7.91 40.95 24.40
CA ARG A 86 7.79 40.62 22.98
C ARG A 86 7.79 39.10 22.74
N ALA A 87 7.04 38.67 21.73
CA ALA A 87 6.88 37.29 21.28
C ALA A 87 7.62 37.06 19.96
N TYR A 88 8.29 35.91 19.83
CA TYR A 88 8.93 35.49 18.59
C TYR A 88 7.90 35.09 17.54
N ARG A 89 8.04 35.55 16.30
CA ARG A 89 7.30 35.00 15.14
C ARG A 89 8.24 34.85 13.96
N LEU A 90 8.15 33.69 13.30
CA LEU A 90 8.66 33.51 11.94
C LEU A 90 7.84 34.39 10.98
N LEU A 91 8.51 35.12 10.10
CA LEU A 91 7.90 36.01 9.11
C LEU A 91 7.97 35.44 7.70
N GLY A 92 9.01 34.67 7.42
CA GLY A 92 9.07 33.87 6.21
C GLY A 92 10.47 33.36 5.89
N CYS A 93 10.52 32.46 4.92
CA CYS A 93 11.75 31.85 4.41
C CYS A 93 11.53 31.30 2.99
N GLU A 94 12.63 31.04 2.29
CA GLU A 94 12.67 30.15 1.14
C GLU A 94 13.07 28.74 1.60
N VAL A 95 12.40 27.73 1.07
CA VAL A 95 12.57 26.33 1.46
C VAL A 95 12.79 25.47 0.22
N THR A 96 13.80 24.60 0.29
CA THR A 96 14.10 23.60 -0.74
C THR A 96 14.26 22.23 -0.12
N PHE A 97 13.53 21.24 -0.62
CA PHE A 97 13.71 19.83 -0.28
C PHE A 97 14.67 19.18 -1.28
N HIS A 98 15.63 18.39 -0.80
CA HIS A 98 16.71 17.80 -1.62
C HIS A 98 16.61 16.27 -1.73
N GLY A 99 15.65 15.65 -1.07
CA GLY A 99 15.50 14.20 -1.08
C GLY A 99 14.33 13.73 -0.23
N PRO A 100 14.16 12.39 -0.10
CA PRO A 100 13.07 11.82 0.68
C PRO A 100 13.16 12.23 2.16
N PRO A 101 12.03 12.41 2.85
CA PRO A 101 12.03 12.74 4.28
C PRO A 101 12.65 11.60 5.12
N PRO A 102 13.20 11.90 6.31
CA PRO A 102 13.80 10.88 7.17
C PRO A 102 12.76 9.88 7.68
N GLY A 103 13.19 8.64 7.88
CA GLY A 103 12.40 7.53 8.44
C GLY A 103 13.03 6.92 9.69
N PRO A 104 12.45 5.85 10.25
CA PRO A 104 12.91 5.28 11.51
C PRO A 104 14.35 4.77 11.43
N GLY A 105 15.17 5.16 12.39
CA GLY A 105 16.61 4.87 12.43
C GLY A 105 17.50 5.96 11.83
N ASP A 106 16.92 6.95 11.13
CA ASP A 106 17.65 8.11 10.66
C ASP A 106 17.85 9.15 11.78
N THR A 107 18.98 9.85 11.75
CA THR A 107 19.23 11.06 12.54
C THR A 107 19.29 12.27 11.61
N ALA A 108 18.37 13.21 11.79
CA ALA A 108 18.34 14.50 11.09
C ALA A 108 19.20 15.52 11.84
N ARG A 109 20.24 16.03 11.17
CA ARG A 109 21.19 16.99 11.73
C ARG A 109 20.95 18.37 11.14
N TYR A 110 20.69 19.34 12.00
CA TYR A 110 20.46 20.73 11.61
C TYR A 110 21.68 21.58 11.94
N GLU A 111 22.08 22.41 10.99
CA GLU A 111 23.10 23.44 11.17
C GLU A 111 22.45 24.79 10.87
N ILE A 112 22.25 25.59 11.91
CA ILE A 112 21.43 26.80 11.86
C ILE A 112 22.30 28.01 12.16
N HIS A 113 22.27 28.99 11.26
CA HIS A 113 23.08 30.20 11.29
C HIS A 113 22.20 31.42 11.47
N VAL A 114 22.55 32.30 12.41
CA VAL A 114 22.00 33.67 12.47
C VAL A 114 22.95 34.59 11.71
N ASP A 115 22.49 35.06 10.55
CA ASP A 115 23.24 35.89 9.61
C ASP A 115 23.38 37.34 10.09
N GLY A 116 22.40 37.82 10.84
CA GLY A 116 22.38 39.17 11.36
C GLY A 116 21.05 39.57 11.97
N HIS A 117 20.96 40.83 12.36
CA HIS A 117 19.75 41.42 12.94
C HIS A 117 19.59 42.87 12.47
N ALA A 118 18.36 43.38 12.56
CA ALA A 118 18.03 44.78 12.29
C ALA A 118 16.90 45.23 13.22
N GLU A 119 16.81 46.53 13.46
CA GLU A 119 15.67 47.14 14.13
C GLU A 119 14.89 47.99 13.12
N HIS A 120 13.57 47.81 13.07
CA HIS A 120 12.69 48.60 12.21
C HIS A 120 11.43 48.97 12.99
N ASP A 121 11.17 50.27 13.12
CA ASP A 121 10.04 50.82 13.89
C ASP A 121 9.92 50.22 15.31
N GLY A 122 11.07 49.99 15.96
CA GLY A 122 11.16 49.40 17.30
C GLY A 122 10.98 47.88 17.36
N VAL A 123 10.79 47.20 16.22
CA VAL A 123 10.73 45.75 16.12
C VAL A 123 12.11 45.20 15.80
N LEU A 124 12.60 44.28 16.64
CA LEU A 124 13.83 43.55 16.41
C LEU A 124 13.58 42.39 15.44
N LEU A 125 14.35 42.35 14.36
CA LEU A 125 14.32 41.36 13.29
C LEU A 125 15.63 40.58 13.23
N PHE A 126 15.55 39.29 12.93
CA PHE A 126 16.69 38.41 12.72
C PHE A 126 16.62 37.75 11.35
N PHE A 127 17.79 37.58 10.75
CA PHE A 127 18.00 36.89 9.49
C PHE A 127 18.77 35.61 9.75
N PHE A 128 18.32 34.50 9.16
CA PHE A 128 18.91 33.19 9.40
C PHE A 128 18.79 32.27 8.20
N HIS A 129 19.62 31.24 8.18
CA HIS A 129 19.51 30.13 7.25
C HIS A 129 19.93 28.83 7.93
N TYR A 130 19.51 27.70 7.37
CA TYR A 130 19.97 26.40 7.86
C TYR A 130 19.91 25.29 6.82
N ASP A 131 20.68 24.25 7.07
CA ASP A 131 20.60 22.98 6.34
C ASP A 131 20.25 21.84 7.29
N CYS A 132 19.50 20.87 6.78
CA CYS A 132 19.31 19.57 7.40
C CYS A 132 20.04 18.49 6.59
N THR A 133 20.84 17.66 7.24
CA THR A 133 21.46 16.47 6.64
C THR A 133 20.98 15.19 7.32
N VAL A 134 20.82 14.13 6.54
CA VAL A 134 20.48 12.77 7.00
C VAL A 134 21.43 11.80 6.31
N ASN A 135 22.13 10.97 7.08
CA ASN A 135 23.14 10.03 6.57
C ASN A 135 24.22 10.69 5.68
N GLY A 136 24.57 11.94 5.97
CA GLY A 136 25.57 12.72 5.22
C GLY A 136 25.03 13.40 3.96
N GLU A 137 23.77 13.18 3.59
CA GLU A 137 23.12 13.82 2.45
C GLU A 137 22.26 15.00 2.91
N ARG A 138 22.33 16.12 2.21
CA ARG A 138 21.42 17.26 2.45
C ARG A 138 19.99 16.85 2.09
N ARG A 139 19.04 17.14 2.98
CA ARG A 139 17.61 16.83 2.81
C ARG A 139 16.73 18.08 2.75
N LEU A 140 17.12 19.15 3.43
CA LEU A 140 16.40 20.41 3.48
C LEU A 140 17.39 21.57 3.53
N SER A 141 17.08 22.62 2.79
CA SER A 141 17.70 23.93 2.93
C SER A 141 16.62 24.97 3.20
N VAL A 142 16.88 25.83 4.18
CA VAL A 142 16.08 27.03 4.44
C VAL A 142 16.99 28.24 4.27
N ARG A 143 16.54 29.19 3.44
CA ARG A 143 17.27 30.41 3.07
C ARG A 143 16.37 31.62 3.28
N ASP A 144 16.98 32.80 3.33
CA ASP A 144 16.28 34.07 3.55
C ASP A 144 15.28 34.05 4.73
N GLY A 145 15.63 33.28 5.76
CA GLY A 145 14.84 33.12 6.96
C GLY A 145 14.76 34.44 7.70
N ARG A 146 13.54 34.84 8.05
CA ARG A 146 13.25 36.11 8.73
C ARG A 146 12.34 35.83 9.92
N ALA A 147 12.76 36.26 11.09
CA ALA A 147 11.95 36.23 12.30
C ALA A 147 11.97 37.59 13.00
N GLY A 148 10.98 37.84 13.86
CA GLY A 148 10.91 39.09 14.61
C GLY A 148 10.29 38.92 16.00
N PHE A 149 10.48 39.94 16.82
CA PHE A 149 9.97 40.00 18.19
C PHE A 149 8.93 41.11 18.34
N PHE A 150 7.69 40.71 18.59
CA PHE A 150 6.53 41.58 18.49
C PHE A 150 5.79 41.74 19.82
N THR A 151 5.28 42.93 20.09
CA THR A 151 4.32 43.14 21.18
C THR A 151 2.96 42.56 20.81
N PRO A 152 2.07 42.26 21.79
CA PRO A 152 0.71 41.82 21.50
C PRO A 152 -0.08 42.78 20.59
N ALA A 153 0.14 44.10 20.73
CA ALA A 153 -0.51 45.10 19.90
C ALA A 153 -0.01 45.07 18.45
N GLU A 154 1.30 44.91 18.23
CA GLU A 154 1.89 44.75 16.90
C GLU A 154 1.37 43.49 16.20
N LEU A 155 1.23 42.38 16.92
CA LEU A 155 0.67 41.14 16.39
C LEU A 155 -0.81 41.27 16.01
N ALA A 156 -1.61 41.91 16.87
CA ALA A 156 -3.03 42.14 16.63
C ALA A 156 -3.29 43.11 15.46
N ALA A 157 -2.35 44.03 15.20
CA ALA A 157 -2.41 44.98 14.10
C ALA A 157 -1.97 44.41 12.74
N SER A 158 -1.53 43.14 12.68
CA SER A 158 -1.09 42.55 11.42
C SER A 158 -2.24 42.45 10.41
N GLY A 159 -2.07 43.06 9.24
CA GLY A 159 -3.03 43.01 8.14
C GLY A 159 -3.02 41.69 7.34
N GLY A 160 -2.25 40.69 7.77
CA GLY A 160 -2.06 39.45 7.03
C GLY A 160 -1.15 39.59 5.81
N VAL A 161 -1.04 38.50 5.05
CA VAL A 161 -0.27 38.44 3.81
C VAL A 161 -0.97 39.29 2.76
N ARG A 162 -0.23 40.23 2.17
CA ARG A 162 -0.66 41.00 1.00
C ARG A 162 -0.36 40.20 -0.25
N TRP A 163 -1.33 39.40 -0.68
CA TRP A 163 -1.26 38.64 -1.91
C TRP A 163 -2.65 38.51 -2.54
N SER A 164 -2.67 38.55 -3.87
CA SER A 164 -3.85 38.30 -4.70
C SER A 164 -3.44 37.42 -5.88
N PRO A 165 -4.27 36.44 -6.27
CA PRO A 165 -3.96 35.60 -7.44
C PRO A 165 -3.93 36.39 -8.75
N ALA A 166 -4.58 37.55 -8.82
CA ALA A 166 -4.55 38.41 -10.00
C ALA A 166 -3.15 38.97 -10.29
N ASP A 167 -2.32 39.14 -9.24
CA ASP A 167 -1.01 39.77 -9.32
C ASP A 167 0.12 38.76 -9.61
N SER A 168 -0.19 37.47 -9.72
CA SER A 168 0.80 36.41 -9.88
C SER A 168 0.27 35.26 -10.76
N PRO A 169 -0.06 35.52 -12.04
CA PRO A 169 -0.51 34.46 -12.93
C PRO A 169 0.58 33.38 -13.11
N PRO A 170 0.19 32.10 -13.26
CA PRO A 170 1.12 31.01 -13.54
C PRO A 170 1.73 31.15 -14.93
N GLY A 171 2.96 30.67 -15.11
CA GLY A 171 3.60 30.57 -16.42
C GLY A 171 2.85 29.60 -17.34
N GLU A 172 2.88 29.88 -18.64
CA GLU A 172 2.21 29.04 -19.65
C GLU A 172 2.86 27.66 -19.80
N GLU A 173 4.12 27.52 -19.39
CA GLU A 173 4.91 26.29 -19.44
C GLU A 173 4.50 25.22 -18.42
N LEU A 174 3.72 25.58 -17.40
CA LEU A 174 3.28 24.61 -16.38
C LEU A 174 2.24 23.64 -16.96
N PRO A 175 2.38 22.33 -16.69
CA PRO A 175 1.49 21.31 -17.25
C PRO A 175 0.05 21.47 -16.74
N GLN A 176 -0.92 21.03 -17.54
CA GLN A 176 -2.35 21.11 -17.23
C GLN A 176 -3.06 19.82 -17.64
N ASP A 177 -2.54 18.69 -17.16
CA ASP A 177 -3.09 17.39 -17.53
C ASP A 177 -4.48 17.18 -16.91
N PRO A 178 -5.40 16.52 -17.63
CA PRO A 178 -6.76 16.27 -17.15
C PRO A 178 -6.76 15.27 -15.98
N PRO A 179 -7.85 15.20 -15.19
CA PRO A 179 -8.01 14.17 -14.18
C PRO A 179 -7.95 12.77 -14.80
N HIS A 180 -7.30 11.83 -14.12
CA HIS A 180 -7.29 10.41 -14.48
C HIS A 180 -8.67 9.78 -14.23
N VAL A 181 -9.33 10.17 -13.15
CA VAL A 181 -10.72 9.81 -12.85
C VAL A 181 -11.47 11.10 -12.54
N ARG A 182 -12.60 11.33 -13.25
CA ARG A 182 -13.44 12.50 -13.01
C ARG A 182 -14.21 12.35 -11.70
N CYS A 183 -13.88 13.15 -10.69
CA CYS A 183 -14.68 13.27 -9.47
C CYS A 183 -15.91 14.17 -9.72
N PRO A 184 -17.14 13.70 -9.47
CA PRO A 184 -18.35 14.50 -9.66
C PRO A 184 -18.67 15.41 -8.47
N ALA A 185 -18.07 15.19 -7.30
CA ALA A 185 -18.33 15.95 -6.10
C ALA A 185 -17.53 17.25 -6.07
N ALA A 186 -18.17 18.35 -5.64
CA ALA A 186 -17.53 19.66 -5.47
C ALA A 186 -17.19 19.98 -4.01
N SER A 187 -17.57 19.12 -3.06
CA SER A 187 -17.32 19.29 -1.62
C SER A 187 -17.33 17.94 -0.90
N PHE A 188 -16.63 17.83 0.22
CA PHE A 188 -16.46 16.62 1.01
C PHE A 188 -16.59 16.92 2.50
N THR A 189 -17.46 16.17 3.16
CA THR A 189 -17.71 16.26 4.61
C THR A 189 -16.51 15.77 5.42
N ALA A 190 -16.51 16.06 6.72
CA ALA A 190 -15.48 15.57 7.63
C ALA A 190 -15.38 14.04 7.72
N ALA A 191 -16.49 13.32 7.53
CA ALA A 191 -16.47 11.86 7.48
C ALA A 191 -15.77 11.33 6.22
N GLN A 192 -15.92 12.03 5.08
CA GLN A 192 -15.25 11.67 3.83
C GLN A 192 -13.75 11.96 3.88
N VAL A 193 -13.36 13.16 4.35
CA VAL A 193 -11.95 13.52 4.55
C VAL A 193 -11.26 12.52 5.49
N ARG A 194 -11.90 12.16 6.60
CA ARG A 194 -11.40 11.12 7.52
C ARG A 194 -11.29 9.75 6.85
N SER A 195 -12.21 9.40 5.96
CA SER A 195 -12.14 8.14 5.23
C SER A 195 -10.91 8.10 4.31
N LEU A 196 -10.55 9.21 3.66
CA LEU A 196 -9.29 9.30 2.91
C LEU A 196 -8.07 9.16 3.84
N ALA A 197 -8.04 9.89 4.96
CA ALA A 197 -6.96 9.80 5.95
C ALA A 197 -6.73 8.36 6.46
N GLN A 198 -7.80 7.56 6.51
CA GLN A 198 -7.77 6.14 6.89
C GLN A 198 -7.45 5.19 5.73
N GLY A 199 -7.06 5.71 4.56
CA GLY A 199 -6.73 4.90 3.38
C GLY A 199 -7.96 4.28 2.71
N ARG A 200 -9.13 4.94 2.77
CA ARG A 200 -10.36 4.47 2.11
C ARG A 200 -10.88 5.49 1.08
N PRO A 201 -10.17 5.72 -0.06
CA PRO A 201 -10.59 6.70 -1.07
C PRO A 201 -11.98 6.42 -1.64
N ALA A 202 -12.34 5.14 -1.87
CA ALA A 202 -13.67 4.76 -2.34
C ALA A 202 -14.80 5.28 -1.44
N ALA A 203 -14.59 5.30 -0.12
CA ALA A 203 -15.56 5.84 0.84
C ALA A 203 -15.58 7.39 0.88
N CYS A 204 -14.51 8.04 0.40
CA CYS A 204 -14.44 9.50 0.28
C CYS A 204 -15.09 9.99 -1.04
N PHE A 205 -14.66 9.43 -2.17
CA PHE A 205 -14.96 9.92 -3.51
C PHE A 205 -16.06 9.12 -4.24
N GLY A 206 -16.32 7.88 -3.83
CA GLY A 206 -17.29 7.00 -4.48
C GLY A 206 -16.80 6.45 -5.82
N ARG A 207 -17.65 6.59 -6.85
CA ARG A 207 -17.46 5.96 -8.16
C ARG A 207 -16.15 6.38 -8.82
N GLY A 208 -15.40 5.39 -9.29
CA GLY A 208 -14.08 5.52 -9.91
C GLY A 208 -12.90 5.23 -8.97
N TRP A 209 -13.14 5.11 -7.66
CA TRP A 209 -12.13 4.76 -6.66
C TRP A 209 -12.30 3.34 -6.10
N GLU A 210 -13.24 2.53 -6.57
CA GLU A 210 -13.52 1.18 -6.06
C GLU A 210 -12.29 0.27 -6.10
N ALA A 211 -11.46 0.39 -7.14
CA ALA A 211 -10.21 -0.37 -7.27
C ALA A 211 -9.21 -0.09 -6.13
N THR A 212 -9.32 1.05 -5.43
CA THR A 212 -8.47 1.36 -4.26
C THR A 212 -8.76 0.45 -3.07
N ALA A 213 -9.92 -0.23 -3.04
CA ALA A 213 -10.22 -1.23 -2.02
C ALA A 213 -9.26 -2.42 -2.05
N ALA A 214 -8.60 -2.66 -3.19
CA ALA A 214 -7.58 -3.70 -3.36
C ALA A 214 -6.16 -3.23 -3.02
N HIS A 215 -5.96 -1.96 -2.66
CA HIS A 215 -4.63 -1.47 -2.29
C HIS A 215 -4.15 -2.14 -1.00
N ILE A 216 -2.88 -2.53 -1.00
CA ILE A 216 -2.15 -2.97 0.19
C ILE A 216 -1.82 -1.78 1.08
N ARG A 217 -1.36 -0.68 0.47
CA ARG A 217 -1.04 0.57 1.16
C ARG A 217 -1.44 1.75 0.29
N THR A 218 -2.66 2.21 0.46
CA THR A 218 -3.20 3.38 -0.25
C THR A 218 -2.43 4.66 0.10
N PRO A 219 -2.02 5.47 -0.90
CA PRO A 219 -1.56 6.84 -0.65
C PRO A 219 -2.65 7.64 0.07
N ARG A 220 -2.30 8.29 1.17
CA ARG A 220 -3.25 9.02 2.02
C ARG A 220 -2.62 10.27 2.63
N ILE A 221 -3.49 11.17 3.10
CA ILE A 221 -3.11 12.31 3.95
C ILE A 221 -2.84 11.83 5.38
N ASP A 222 -2.28 12.72 6.20
CA ASP A 222 -2.02 12.43 7.61
C ASP A 222 -3.29 12.04 8.39
N GLU A 223 -3.12 11.30 9.48
CA GLU A 223 -4.21 10.86 10.36
C GLU A 223 -3.98 11.26 11.82
N GLY A 224 -4.98 10.98 12.67
CA GLY A 224 -4.89 11.26 14.10
C GLY A 224 -4.67 12.75 14.38
N ARG A 225 -3.67 13.08 15.20
CA ARG A 225 -3.39 14.47 15.58
C ARG A 225 -2.78 15.31 14.46
N LEU A 226 -2.22 14.67 13.43
CA LEU A 226 -1.67 15.34 12.26
C LEU A 226 -2.70 15.51 11.13
N LEU A 227 -3.94 15.02 11.28
CA LEU A 227 -4.99 15.36 10.33
C LEU A 227 -5.39 16.83 10.50
N LEU A 228 -4.90 17.69 9.60
CA LEU A 228 -5.09 19.14 9.67
C LEU A 228 -6.22 19.65 8.77
N LEU A 229 -6.84 18.75 8.01
CA LEU A 229 -8.04 19.03 7.24
C LEU A 229 -9.28 18.46 7.94
N HIS A 230 -10.29 19.29 8.19
CA HIS A 230 -11.57 18.82 8.67
C HIS A 230 -12.53 18.53 7.52
N GLU A 231 -12.85 19.51 6.67
CA GLU A 231 -13.73 19.34 5.51
C GLU A 231 -13.20 20.06 4.27
N VAL A 232 -13.60 19.60 3.09
CA VAL A 232 -13.30 20.27 1.81
C VAL A 232 -14.58 20.91 1.30
N THR A 233 -14.70 22.22 1.47
CA THR A 233 -15.90 23.00 1.11
C THR A 233 -16.01 23.32 -0.38
N ALA A 234 -14.89 23.32 -1.11
CA ALA A 234 -14.88 23.52 -2.56
C ALA A 234 -13.77 22.68 -3.20
N PHE A 235 -14.08 22.04 -4.31
CA PHE A 235 -13.15 21.36 -5.21
C PHE A 235 -13.65 21.57 -6.63
N ASP A 236 -12.85 22.23 -7.46
CA ASP A 236 -13.14 22.42 -8.88
C ASP A 236 -11.84 22.29 -9.67
N PRO A 237 -11.63 21.20 -10.44
CA PRO A 237 -10.40 20.97 -11.17
C PRO A 237 -10.19 21.93 -12.36
N SER A 238 -11.23 22.67 -12.74
CA SER A 238 -11.20 23.72 -13.77
C SER A 238 -11.41 25.12 -13.20
N GLY A 239 -11.52 25.22 -11.87
CA GLY A 239 -11.89 26.44 -11.18
C GLY A 239 -10.71 27.33 -10.85
N GLY A 240 -10.95 28.22 -9.90
CA GLY A 240 -9.95 29.18 -9.44
C GLY A 240 -9.73 30.34 -10.40
N PRO A 241 -8.92 31.31 -9.98
CA PRO A 241 -8.72 32.59 -10.68
C PRO A 241 -8.05 32.44 -12.05
N TRP A 242 -7.39 31.31 -12.30
CA TRP A 242 -6.68 31.04 -13.55
C TRP A 242 -7.35 29.96 -14.40
N GLY A 243 -8.50 29.42 -13.98
CA GLY A 243 -9.19 28.32 -14.67
C GLY A 243 -8.37 27.02 -14.72
N ARG A 244 -7.48 26.82 -13.73
CA ARG A 244 -6.50 25.73 -13.67
C ARG A 244 -6.76 24.72 -12.55
N GLY A 245 -7.71 25.02 -11.68
CA GLY A 245 -8.02 24.22 -10.50
C GLY A 245 -8.06 25.03 -9.21
N TYR A 246 -8.94 24.64 -8.30
CA TYR A 246 -9.11 25.24 -6.98
C TYR A 246 -9.60 24.21 -5.97
N LEU A 247 -9.07 24.31 -4.75
CA LEU A 247 -9.62 23.60 -3.59
C LEU A 247 -9.63 24.50 -2.37
N ARG A 248 -10.69 24.39 -1.57
CA ARG A 248 -10.84 25.07 -0.28
C ARG A 248 -11.24 24.09 0.81
N ALA A 249 -10.42 24.01 1.85
CA ALA A 249 -10.69 23.23 3.05
C ALA A 249 -10.85 24.13 4.27
N GLU A 250 -11.72 23.74 5.20
CA GLU A 250 -11.91 24.41 6.50
C GLU A 250 -11.58 23.45 7.63
N THR A 251 -10.97 23.99 8.69
CA THR A 251 -10.65 23.26 9.92
C THR A 251 -11.02 24.13 11.13
N PRO A 252 -11.92 23.67 12.01
CA PRO A 252 -12.23 24.39 13.24
C PRO A 252 -11.00 24.38 14.16
N VAL A 253 -10.79 25.48 14.88
CA VAL A 253 -9.74 25.60 15.89
C VAL A 253 -10.37 25.52 17.27
N SER A 254 -9.75 24.76 18.17
CA SER A 254 -10.17 24.62 19.56
C SER A 254 -9.06 25.08 20.50
N PRO A 255 -9.37 25.75 21.62
CA PRO A 255 -8.37 26.06 22.65
C PRO A 255 -7.60 24.83 23.15
N GLY A 256 -8.18 23.63 23.00
CA GLY A 256 -7.58 22.36 23.40
C GLY A 256 -6.76 21.66 22.32
N ASP A 257 -6.54 22.27 21.15
CA ASP A 257 -5.73 21.65 20.10
C ASP A 257 -4.29 21.40 20.58
N TRP A 258 -3.80 20.20 20.28
CA TRP A 258 -2.59 19.63 20.91
C TRP A 258 -1.33 20.49 20.71
N PHE A 259 -1.24 21.22 19.59
CA PHE A 259 -0.06 22.05 19.28
C PHE A 259 0.02 23.29 20.18
N PHE A 260 -1.09 23.82 20.72
CA PHE A 260 -1.06 24.95 21.64
C PHE A 260 -0.42 24.61 22.99
N ALA A 261 -0.49 23.34 23.40
CA ALA A 261 0.17 22.88 24.62
C ALA A 261 1.70 22.90 24.49
N GLY A 262 2.23 22.68 23.27
CA GLY A 262 3.67 22.63 23.00
C GLY A 262 4.26 23.91 22.43
N HIS A 263 3.48 24.77 21.78
CA HIS A 263 4.02 25.88 20.97
C HIS A 263 3.21 27.16 21.21
N PHE A 264 3.67 28.13 22.02
CA PHE A 264 4.79 28.07 22.98
C PHE A 264 4.29 28.21 24.42
N LYS A 265 5.14 27.85 25.38
CA LYS A 265 4.89 28.09 26.81
C LYS A 265 4.63 29.59 27.06
N ASN A 266 3.44 29.92 27.57
CA ASN A 266 2.96 31.29 27.84
C ASN A 266 2.72 32.18 26.60
N ASP A 267 2.79 31.61 25.39
CA ASP A 267 2.49 32.28 24.12
C ASP A 267 1.97 31.24 23.10
N PRO A 268 0.77 30.67 23.34
CA PRO A 268 0.26 29.58 22.51
C PRO A 268 -0.15 30.09 21.13
N CYS A 269 0.46 29.54 20.09
CA CYS A 269 0.09 29.77 18.70
C CYS A 269 0.38 28.55 17.84
N MET A 270 -0.39 28.31 16.78
CA MET A 270 -0.08 27.25 15.83
C MET A 270 1.23 27.58 15.08
N PRO A 271 2.17 26.63 14.95
CA PRO A 271 3.33 26.79 14.08
C PRO A 271 2.91 27.05 12.62
N GLY A 272 3.58 27.99 11.95
CA GLY A 272 3.37 28.25 10.52
C GLY A 272 3.71 27.03 9.65
N THR A 273 4.66 26.20 10.10
CA THR A 273 5.03 24.91 9.51
C THR A 273 3.87 23.90 9.51
N LEU A 274 3.00 23.92 10.52
CA LEU A 274 1.76 23.13 10.50
C LEU A 274 0.72 23.72 9.55
N MET A 275 0.66 25.04 9.37
CA MET A 275 -0.21 25.63 8.34
C MET A 275 0.23 25.20 6.94
N LEU A 276 1.55 25.17 6.68
CA LEU A 276 2.10 24.57 5.46
C LEU A 276 1.71 23.09 5.34
N GLN A 277 1.85 22.29 6.40
CA GLN A 277 1.48 20.87 6.37
C GLN A 277 0.01 20.64 6.03
N GLY A 278 -0.91 21.45 6.59
CA GLY A 278 -2.32 21.43 6.20
C GLY A 278 -2.53 21.76 4.72
N GLY A 279 -1.76 22.72 4.18
CA GLY A 279 -1.72 23.01 2.75
C GLY A 279 -1.21 21.84 1.89
N LEU A 280 -0.17 21.14 2.33
CA LEU A 280 0.33 19.94 1.64
C LEU A 280 -0.68 18.79 1.67
N GLN A 281 -1.40 18.60 2.78
CA GLN A 281 -2.52 17.65 2.84
C GLN A 281 -3.65 18.06 1.86
N ALA A 282 -3.94 19.35 1.72
CA ALA A 282 -4.94 19.85 0.78
C ALA A 282 -4.52 19.60 -0.68
N MET A 283 -3.23 19.74 -0.98
CA MET A 283 -2.64 19.37 -2.27
C MET A 283 -2.70 17.85 -2.52
N ALA A 284 -2.38 17.02 -1.53
CA ALA A 284 -2.49 15.57 -1.62
C ALA A 284 -3.95 15.12 -1.83
N PHE A 285 -4.90 15.76 -1.14
CA PHE A 285 -6.33 15.57 -1.36
C PHE A 285 -6.72 15.88 -2.80
N TYR A 286 -6.26 17.03 -3.34
CA TYR A 286 -6.52 17.42 -4.73
C TYR A 286 -6.01 16.37 -5.73
N LEU A 287 -4.76 15.92 -5.62
CA LEU A 287 -4.20 14.87 -6.49
C LEU A 287 -5.00 13.56 -6.40
N THR A 288 -5.44 13.21 -5.20
CA THR A 288 -6.28 12.01 -4.97
C THR A 288 -7.65 12.17 -5.64
N ALA A 289 -8.29 13.33 -5.51
CA ALA A 289 -9.58 13.67 -6.11
C ALA A 289 -9.53 13.77 -7.64
N MET A 290 -8.36 14.07 -8.21
CA MET A 290 -8.08 13.98 -9.65
C MET A 290 -7.92 12.53 -10.15
N GLY A 291 -7.98 11.55 -9.25
CA GLY A 291 -7.86 10.13 -9.57
C GLY A 291 -6.41 9.63 -9.69
N PHE A 292 -5.42 10.48 -9.41
CA PHE A 292 -4.03 10.10 -9.60
C PHE A 292 -3.56 9.03 -8.63
N THR A 293 -4.29 8.64 -7.59
CA THR A 293 -3.88 7.56 -6.68
C THR A 293 -4.42 6.18 -7.05
N VAL A 294 -5.40 6.08 -7.96
CA VAL A 294 -6.18 4.84 -8.20
C VAL A 294 -5.31 3.64 -8.56
N GLU A 295 -4.26 3.84 -9.37
CA GLU A 295 -3.35 2.78 -9.84
C GLU A 295 -1.98 2.75 -9.12
N ARG A 296 -1.86 3.45 -7.99
CA ARG A 296 -0.60 3.73 -7.27
C ARG A 296 -0.61 3.17 -5.86
N ASP A 297 -0.91 1.89 -5.76
CA ASP A 297 -0.77 1.13 -4.52
C ASP A 297 0.68 1.15 -4.02
N GLY A 298 0.86 1.50 -2.74
CA GLY A 298 2.13 1.64 -2.05
C GLY A 298 2.85 2.97 -2.26
N TRP A 299 2.29 3.92 -3.02
CA TRP A 299 2.94 5.21 -3.25
C TRP A 299 2.78 6.16 -2.07
N ARG A 300 3.54 7.26 -2.06
CA ARG A 300 3.44 8.32 -1.05
C ARG A 300 3.47 9.70 -1.69
N PHE A 301 3.05 10.70 -0.92
CA PHE A 301 3.22 12.11 -1.27
C PHE A 301 4.53 12.65 -0.70
N GLU A 302 5.23 13.48 -1.46
CA GLU A 302 6.35 14.28 -0.97
C GLU A 302 6.47 15.60 -1.74
N PRO A 303 7.11 16.62 -1.18
CA PRO A 303 7.46 17.82 -1.93
C PRO A 303 8.32 17.49 -3.17
N VAL A 304 8.16 18.26 -4.24
CA VAL A 304 9.04 18.13 -5.42
C VAL A 304 10.46 18.56 -5.03
N GLY A 305 11.43 17.68 -5.22
CA GLY A 305 12.84 17.96 -4.90
C GLY A 305 13.44 19.03 -5.80
N GLU A 306 14.38 19.80 -5.27
CA GLU A 306 15.10 20.90 -5.94
C GLU A 306 14.21 22.05 -6.45
N ALA A 307 12.93 22.09 -6.06
CA ALA A 307 12.00 23.16 -6.39
C ALA A 307 11.83 24.09 -5.18
N PRO A 308 12.48 25.28 -5.15
CA PRO A 308 12.34 26.21 -4.05
C PRO A 308 10.92 26.80 -4.01
N PHE A 309 10.40 26.97 -2.81
CA PHE A 309 9.14 27.68 -2.55
C PHE A 309 9.34 28.67 -1.40
N THR A 310 8.54 29.74 -1.37
CA THR A 310 8.60 30.71 -0.28
C THR A 310 7.42 30.52 0.67
N ALA A 311 7.67 30.58 1.96
CA ALA A 311 6.66 30.58 3.00
C ALA A 311 6.64 31.95 3.67
N ASP A 312 5.53 32.69 3.58
CA ASP A 312 5.33 33.96 4.28
C ASP A 312 4.31 33.77 5.42
N CYS A 313 4.68 34.20 6.62
CA CYS A 313 3.86 34.13 7.83
C CYS A 313 3.55 35.56 8.31
N ARG A 314 2.28 35.98 8.22
CA ARG A 314 1.81 37.33 8.59
C ARG A 314 0.55 37.31 9.46
N GLY A 315 0.22 36.17 10.04
CA GLY A 315 -0.85 36.02 11.02
C GLY A 315 -0.60 34.83 11.90
N GLN A 316 -1.50 34.59 12.85
CA GLN A 316 -1.37 33.51 13.83
C GLN A 316 -2.73 32.90 14.13
N ALA A 317 -2.76 31.58 14.30
CA ALA A 317 -3.85 30.90 14.99
C ALA A 317 -3.49 30.81 16.47
N THR A 318 -4.42 31.17 17.34
CA THR A 318 -4.27 31.16 18.80
C THR A 318 -5.42 30.37 19.42
N PRO A 319 -5.41 30.08 20.74
CA PRO A 319 -6.55 29.43 21.38
C PRO A 319 -7.87 30.19 21.26
N GLY A 320 -7.84 31.49 20.96
CA GLY A 320 -9.03 32.30 20.71
C GLY A 320 -9.54 32.29 19.26
N SER A 321 -8.80 31.65 18.35
CA SER A 321 -9.19 31.56 16.93
C SER A 321 -10.33 30.56 16.73
N GLY A 322 -11.20 30.83 15.75
CA GLY A 322 -12.36 29.98 15.47
C GLY A 322 -12.11 28.95 14.38
N ARG A 323 -11.39 29.34 13.31
CA ARG A 323 -11.14 28.46 12.15
C ARG A 323 -9.88 28.80 11.38
N ILE A 324 -9.36 27.79 10.70
CA ILE A 324 -8.35 27.91 9.65
C ILE A 324 -8.98 27.49 8.33
N VAL A 325 -8.70 28.25 7.28
CA VAL A 325 -9.11 27.96 5.90
C VAL A 325 -7.85 27.73 5.07
N TYR A 326 -7.75 26.59 4.40
CA TYR A 326 -6.69 26.29 3.45
C TYR A 326 -7.23 26.41 2.03
N GLU A 327 -6.61 27.24 1.21
CA GLU A 327 -6.92 27.38 -0.21
C GLU A 327 -5.72 26.96 -1.06
N VAL A 328 -5.99 26.12 -2.05
CA VAL A 328 -5.01 25.66 -3.04
C VAL A 328 -5.40 26.27 -4.37
N PHE A 329 -4.60 27.22 -4.86
CA PHE A 329 -4.75 27.83 -6.18
C PHE A 329 -3.81 27.11 -7.15
N VAL A 330 -4.38 26.30 -8.04
CA VAL A 330 -3.58 25.42 -8.89
C VAL A 330 -2.91 26.21 -9.99
N ARG A 331 -1.59 26.06 -10.11
CA ARG A 331 -0.78 26.64 -11.19
C ARG A 331 -0.55 25.64 -12.32
N GLY A 332 -0.35 24.37 -11.97
CA GLY A 332 -0.20 23.28 -12.91
C GLY A 332 -0.40 21.90 -12.29
N VAL A 333 -0.75 20.94 -13.12
CA VAL A 333 -0.95 19.53 -12.80
C VAL A 333 -0.25 18.69 -13.85
N SER A 334 0.61 17.78 -13.41
CA SER A 334 1.26 16.78 -14.26
C SER A 334 0.68 15.39 -13.96
N ALA A 335 0.26 14.69 -15.00
CA ALA A 335 -0.13 13.28 -14.99
C ALA A 335 1.03 12.35 -15.36
N GLY A 336 2.26 12.87 -15.38
CA GLY A 336 3.47 12.13 -15.70
C GLY A 336 3.71 10.91 -14.79
N PRO A 337 4.85 10.20 -14.97
CA PRO A 337 5.16 8.99 -14.21
C PRO A 337 5.06 9.21 -12.69
N GLU A 338 5.48 10.38 -12.21
CA GLU A 338 5.28 10.87 -10.85
C GLU A 338 4.31 12.06 -10.90
N PRO A 339 2.98 11.85 -10.71
CA PRO A 339 2.02 12.94 -10.80
C PRO A 339 2.35 14.06 -9.82
N ALA A 340 2.28 15.30 -10.28
CA ALA A 340 2.68 16.46 -9.49
C ALA A 340 1.64 17.58 -9.56
N LEU A 341 1.51 18.31 -8.46
CA LEU A 341 0.69 19.50 -8.31
C LEU A 341 1.57 20.69 -7.95
N TYR A 342 1.45 21.76 -8.71
CA TYR A 342 2.11 23.04 -8.47
C TYR A 342 1.03 24.05 -8.10
N ALA A 343 1.18 24.74 -6.97
CA ALA A 343 0.13 25.62 -6.45
C ALA A 343 0.68 26.80 -5.63
N GLU A 344 -0.17 27.81 -5.48
CA GLU A 344 -0.09 28.74 -4.35
C GLU A 344 -0.99 28.21 -3.23
N VAL A 345 -0.47 28.20 -2.00
CA VAL A 345 -1.17 27.69 -0.82
C VAL A 345 -1.40 28.84 0.15
N LEU A 346 -2.66 29.17 0.41
CA LEU A 346 -3.04 30.25 1.33
C LEU A 346 -3.73 29.67 2.57
N GLY A 347 -3.20 29.99 3.74
CA GLY A 347 -3.80 29.68 5.04
C GLY A 347 -4.39 30.95 5.65
N SER A 348 -5.70 30.97 5.91
CA SER A 348 -6.38 32.11 6.55
C SER A 348 -6.92 31.72 7.93
N VAL A 349 -6.71 32.56 8.93
CA VAL A 349 -7.24 32.39 10.29
C VAL A 349 -8.34 33.43 10.50
N ASP A 350 -9.57 32.97 10.74
CA ASP A 350 -10.74 33.84 10.94
C ASP A 350 -10.90 34.94 9.86
N GLY A 351 -10.51 34.62 8.61
CA GLY A 351 -10.58 35.51 7.46
C GLY A 351 -9.32 36.36 7.20
N VAL A 352 -8.33 36.35 8.11
CA VAL A 352 -7.04 37.02 7.91
C VAL A 352 -6.07 36.05 7.22
N LYS A 353 -5.48 36.46 6.09
CA LYS A 353 -4.46 35.68 5.36
C LYS A 353 -3.21 35.53 6.23
N ALA A 354 -3.08 34.43 6.96
CA ALA A 354 -2.03 34.25 7.96
C ALA A 354 -0.76 33.64 7.36
N PHE A 355 -0.91 32.76 6.38
CA PHE A 355 0.18 32.00 5.76
C PHE A 355 0.06 32.02 4.25
N HIS A 356 1.17 32.14 3.53
CA HIS A 356 1.20 31.99 2.08
C HIS A 356 2.45 31.23 1.62
N GLY A 357 2.24 30.05 1.05
CA GLY A 357 3.25 29.27 0.35
C GLY A 357 3.20 29.57 -1.14
N ARG A 358 4.25 30.22 -1.68
CA ARG A 358 4.38 30.48 -3.13
C ARG A 358 5.18 29.41 -3.82
N ASN A 359 4.73 28.97 -4.99
CA ASN A 359 5.37 27.92 -5.77
C ASN A 359 5.48 26.57 -5.05
N VAL A 360 4.52 26.23 -4.17
CA VAL A 360 4.54 24.93 -3.49
C VAL A 360 4.28 23.83 -4.50
N ALA A 361 5.12 22.80 -4.49
CA ALA A 361 5.02 21.67 -5.39
C ALA A 361 5.00 20.35 -4.61
N LEU A 362 4.01 19.51 -4.88
CA LEU A 362 3.83 18.19 -4.25
C LEU A 362 3.72 17.13 -5.35
N ARG A 363 4.35 15.97 -5.17
CA ARG A 363 4.27 14.85 -6.10
C ARG A 363 3.92 13.53 -5.42
N LEU A 364 3.38 12.62 -6.21
CA LEU A 364 3.23 11.21 -5.91
C LEU A 364 4.46 10.45 -6.41
N VAL A 365 5.09 9.70 -5.53
CA VAL A 365 6.29 8.91 -5.84
C VAL A 365 6.15 7.46 -5.38
N PRO A 366 6.80 6.50 -6.08
CA PRO A 366 6.86 5.12 -5.64
C PRO A 366 7.41 4.98 -4.22
N ASP A 367 6.80 4.07 -3.46
CA ASP A 367 7.26 3.61 -2.16
C ASP A 367 6.78 2.17 -1.94
N TRP A 368 7.15 1.55 -0.81
CA TRP A 368 6.91 0.13 -0.58
C TRP A 368 6.32 -0.13 0.81
N PRO A 369 5.30 -0.99 0.96
CA PRO A 369 4.78 -1.37 2.27
C PRO A 369 5.86 -1.89 3.23
N LEU A 370 6.78 -2.74 2.73
CA LEU A 370 7.80 -3.36 3.57
C LEU A 370 8.80 -2.36 4.15
N SER A 371 9.07 -1.25 3.47
CA SER A 371 10.00 -0.22 3.95
C SER A 371 9.57 0.36 5.30
N GLN A 372 8.26 0.53 5.51
CA GLN A 372 7.69 1.00 6.78
C GLN A 372 7.53 -0.15 7.79
N TRP A 373 6.96 -1.27 7.33
CA TRP A 373 6.52 -2.37 8.20
C TRP A 373 7.66 -3.09 8.89
N ARG A 374 8.87 -3.04 8.31
CA ARG A 374 10.11 -3.43 9.00
C ARG A 374 10.21 -2.75 10.38
N HIS A 375 9.95 -1.46 10.49
CA HIS A 375 10.19 -0.71 11.73
C HIS A 375 8.99 -0.69 12.66
N THR A 376 7.78 -0.71 12.11
CA THR A 376 6.53 -0.55 12.86
C THR A 376 5.85 -1.87 13.24
N GLY A 377 6.26 -2.97 12.59
CA GLY A 377 5.46 -4.20 12.53
C GLY A 377 4.29 -3.96 11.57
N GLY A 378 4.15 -4.82 10.54
CA GLY A 378 3.04 -4.71 9.59
C GLY A 378 1.66 -4.68 10.28
N PRO A 379 0.59 -4.33 9.54
CA PRO A 379 -0.74 -4.23 10.12
C PRO A 379 -1.10 -5.53 10.84
N ALA A 380 -1.41 -5.45 12.13
CA ALA A 380 -1.79 -6.62 12.92
C ALA A 380 -3.07 -7.27 12.42
N VAL A 381 -3.88 -6.53 11.63
CA VAL A 381 -5.16 -6.97 11.09
C VAL A 381 -5.36 -6.36 9.69
N GLU A 382 -5.66 -7.17 8.66
CA GLU A 382 -6.09 -6.68 7.34
C GLU A 382 -7.52 -6.13 7.38
N GLY A 383 -7.93 -5.36 6.36
CA GLY A 383 -9.23 -4.69 6.28
C GLY A 383 -10.48 -5.58 6.44
N GLY A 384 -10.32 -6.90 6.38
CA GLY A 384 -11.37 -7.90 6.69
C GLY A 384 -11.41 -8.38 8.15
N GLY A 385 -10.65 -7.78 9.07
CA GLY A 385 -10.59 -8.22 10.48
C GLY A 385 -9.66 -9.42 10.73
N ILE A 386 -8.81 -9.77 9.75
CA ILE A 386 -7.95 -10.95 9.79
C ILE A 386 -6.59 -10.61 10.38
N ALA A 387 -6.20 -11.30 11.46
CA ALA A 387 -4.87 -11.13 12.03
C ALA A 387 -3.77 -11.54 11.03
N VAL A 388 -2.87 -10.61 10.70
CA VAL A 388 -1.66 -10.95 9.93
C VAL A 388 -0.62 -11.44 10.93
N PRO A 389 -0.02 -12.63 10.73
CA PRO A 389 1.03 -13.11 11.61
C PRO A 389 2.11 -12.04 11.76
N ARG A 390 2.48 -11.74 13.01
CA ARG A 390 3.51 -10.76 13.32
C ARG A 390 4.83 -11.24 12.71
N GLU A 391 5.46 -10.40 11.89
CA GLU A 391 6.63 -10.81 11.10
C GLU A 391 7.82 -11.13 12.02
N GLU A 392 8.18 -12.41 12.11
CA GLU A 392 9.43 -12.85 12.71
C GLU A 392 10.59 -12.54 11.76
N ARG A 393 11.64 -11.90 12.29
CA ARG A 393 12.81 -11.48 11.53
C ARG A 393 13.89 -12.55 11.58
N GLY A 394 14.58 -12.71 10.45
CA GLY A 394 15.71 -13.62 10.31
C GLY A 394 15.29 -15.01 9.83
N GLU A 395 16.22 -15.68 9.16
CA GLU A 395 16.08 -17.06 8.75
C GLU A 395 17.18 -17.88 9.44
N PRO A 396 16.85 -18.69 10.46
CA PRO A 396 17.86 -19.42 11.22
C PRO A 396 18.44 -20.61 10.45
N ARG A 397 17.78 -21.07 9.37
CA ARG A 397 18.26 -22.19 8.55
C ARG A 397 19.13 -21.68 7.38
N PRO A 398 20.08 -22.49 6.88
CA PRO A 398 20.84 -22.13 5.69
C PRO A 398 19.94 -21.86 4.49
N VAL A 399 20.29 -20.84 3.70
CA VAL A 399 19.58 -20.44 2.49
C VAL A 399 20.50 -20.46 1.29
N ALA A 400 19.92 -20.54 0.09
CA ALA A 400 20.66 -20.42 -1.15
C ALA A 400 21.23 -19.01 -1.30
N GLU A 401 22.42 -18.92 -1.90
CA GLU A 401 23.07 -17.66 -2.25
C GLU A 401 23.46 -17.68 -3.72
N ALA A 402 23.32 -16.55 -4.41
CA ALA A 402 23.86 -16.35 -5.75
C ALA A 402 24.42 -14.93 -5.88
N ASP A 403 25.64 -14.82 -6.41
CA ASP A 403 26.34 -13.55 -6.61
C ASP A 403 26.42 -12.69 -5.32
N GLY A 404 26.65 -13.34 -4.17
CA GLY A 404 26.73 -12.67 -2.86
C GLY A 404 25.39 -12.20 -2.30
N PHE A 405 24.26 -12.68 -2.84
CA PHE A 405 22.91 -12.34 -2.39
C PHE A 405 22.19 -13.58 -1.86
N SER A 406 21.67 -13.50 -0.63
CA SER A 406 21.01 -14.62 0.07
C SER A 406 19.49 -14.60 -0.11
N PHE A 407 18.89 -15.77 -0.38
CA PHE A 407 17.47 -15.94 -0.70
C PHE A 407 16.65 -16.49 0.46
N GLY A 408 16.71 -15.81 1.61
CA GLY A 408 15.94 -16.11 2.81
C GLY A 408 14.61 -15.35 2.92
N ARG A 409 14.04 -15.36 4.12
CA ARG A 409 12.73 -14.77 4.41
C ARG A 409 12.62 -13.29 4.00
N ASP A 410 13.63 -12.48 4.30
CA ASP A 410 13.61 -11.04 4.04
C ASP A 410 13.55 -10.71 2.53
N SER A 411 14.27 -11.45 1.68
CA SER A 411 14.25 -11.25 0.23
C SER A 411 12.98 -11.80 -0.41
N LEU A 412 12.42 -12.89 0.12
CA LEU A 412 11.11 -13.39 -0.30
C LEU A 412 9.98 -12.41 0.04
N LEU A 413 10.01 -11.79 1.23
CA LEU A 413 9.07 -10.72 1.59
C LEU A 413 9.28 -9.47 0.74
N ALA A 414 10.53 -9.10 0.43
CA ALA A 414 10.81 -8.00 -0.48
C ALA A 414 10.26 -8.27 -1.90
N CYS A 415 10.27 -9.53 -2.34
CA CYS A 415 9.68 -9.95 -3.60
C CYS A 415 8.16 -9.71 -3.64
N ALA A 416 7.48 -9.77 -2.49
CA ALA A 416 6.05 -9.46 -2.38
C ALA A 416 5.77 -7.96 -2.19
N TRP A 417 6.43 -7.32 -1.23
CA TRP A 417 6.05 -5.99 -0.72
C TRP A 417 7.17 -4.95 -0.64
N GLY A 418 8.41 -5.32 -0.97
CA GLY A 418 9.58 -4.45 -0.85
C GLY A 418 10.07 -3.89 -2.18
N ARG A 419 11.26 -3.31 -2.17
CA ARG A 419 11.95 -2.92 -3.41
C ARG A 419 12.37 -4.18 -4.18
N PRO A 420 12.15 -4.25 -5.50
CA PRO A 420 12.63 -5.38 -6.29
C PRO A 420 14.15 -5.64 -6.15
N SER A 421 14.96 -4.60 -5.97
CA SER A 421 16.40 -4.76 -5.70
C SER A 421 16.71 -5.41 -4.34
N GLU A 422 15.82 -5.30 -3.35
CA GLU A 422 15.94 -5.99 -2.07
C GLU A 422 15.50 -7.46 -2.14
N ALA A 423 14.86 -7.87 -3.25
CA ALA A 423 14.45 -9.25 -3.50
C ALA A 423 15.49 -10.02 -4.32
N PHE A 424 16.11 -9.36 -5.30
CA PHE A 424 17.00 -10.00 -6.27
C PHE A 424 18.32 -9.23 -6.52
N GLY A 425 18.63 -8.18 -5.78
CA GLY A 425 19.89 -7.44 -5.88
C GLY A 425 19.93 -6.34 -6.95
N PRO A 426 21.11 -5.70 -7.16
CA PRO A 426 21.24 -4.45 -7.93
C PRO A 426 20.64 -4.42 -9.35
N PRO A 427 20.68 -5.50 -10.17
CA PRO A 427 20.07 -5.48 -11.50
C PRO A 427 18.57 -5.16 -11.50
N TYR A 428 17.87 -5.40 -10.39
CA TYR A 428 16.45 -5.11 -10.23
C TYR A 428 16.13 -3.66 -9.82
N ALA A 429 17.15 -2.81 -9.58
CA ALA A 429 16.95 -1.40 -9.24
C ALA A 429 16.22 -0.59 -10.32
N VAL A 430 16.18 -1.09 -11.57
CA VAL A 430 15.36 -0.52 -12.64
C VAL A 430 13.86 -0.51 -12.31
N PHE A 431 13.42 -1.34 -11.37
CA PHE A 431 12.04 -1.44 -10.86
C PHE A 431 11.87 -0.81 -9.46
N ASP A 432 12.89 -0.15 -8.91
CA ASP A 432 12.79 0.61 -7.65
C ASP A 432 12.23 2.04 -7.88
N GLY A 433 11.67 2.29 -9.07
CA GLY A 433 11.04 3.55 -9.44
C GLY A 433 9.60 3.31 -9.92
N THR A 434 9.22 4.00 -11.01
CA THR A 434 7.86 3.96 -11.54
C THR A 434 7.51 2.70 -12.33
N ARG A 435 8.53 1.93 -12.74
CA ARG A 435 8.36 0.65 -13.42
C ARG A 435 7.88 -0.43 -12.46
N LYS A 436 6.99 -1.30 -12.96
CA LYS A 436 6.43 -2.43 -12.24
C LYS A 436 7.02 -3.76 -12.73
N VAL A 437 7.09 -4.73 -11.83
CA VAL A 437 7.52 -6.10 -12.11
C VAL A 437 6.61 -7.07 -11.38
N ALA A 438 6.47 -8.29 -11.91
CA ALA A 438 5.76 -9.36 -11.23
C ALA A 438 6.32 -9.60 -9.82
N ARG A 439 5.41 -9.91 -8.90
CA ARG A 439 5.68 -10.07 -7.47
C ARG A 439 5.33 -11.49 -7.04
N LEU A 440 5.87 -11.92 -5.90
CA LEU A 440 5.27 -13.03 -5.17
C LEU A 440 4.00 -12.57 -4.44
N PRO A 441 3.09 -13.50 -4.10
CA PRO A 441 2.05 -13.24 -3.11
C PRO A 441 2.63 -12.81 -1.77
N GLY A 442 1.93 -11.90 -1.10
CA GLY A 442 2.25 -11.42 0.24
C GLY A 442 1.45 -12.18 1.31
N PRO A 443 1.90 -12.15 2.58
CA PRO A 443 1.11 -12.66 3.70
C PRO A 443 -0.34 -12.12 3.70
N PRO A 444 -1.34 -12.92 4.11
CA PRO A 444 -1.25 -14.31 4.56
C PRO A 444 -1.19 -15.36 3.43
N TYR A 445 -1.08 -14.96 2.16
CA TYR A 445 -1.03 -15.86 0.99
C TYR A 445 0.39 -16.18 0.51
N HIS A 446 1.40 -15.85 1.30
CA HIS A 446 2.81 -16.11 0.99
C HIS A 446 3.24 -17.47 1.55
N PHE A 447 3.49 -18.44 0.67
CA PHE A 447 3.76 -19.83 1.06
C PHE A 447 5.18 -20.26 0.70
N MET A 448 6.14 -19.35 0.90
CA MET A 448 7.57 -19.63 0.80
C MET A 448 8.25 -19.13 2.07
N SER A 449 8.87 -20.03 2.83
CA SER A 449 9.65 -19.66 4.01
C SER A 449 11.09 -19.30 3.62
N ARG A 450 11.72 -20.13 2.76
CA ARG A 450 13.08 -19.92 2.29
C ARG A 450 13.39 -20.64 0.97
N VAL A 451 14.43 -20.20 0.27
CA VAL A 451 15.04 -20.95 -0.83
C VAL A 451 16.27 -21.68 -0.30
N THR A 452 16.32 -23.00 -0.46
CA THR A 452 17.42 -23.84 0.04
C THR A 452 18.45 -24.19 -1.03
N SER A 453 18.05 -24.20 -2.31
CA SER A 453 19.01 -24.31 -3.41
C SER A 453 18.49 -23.63 -4.67
N VAL A 454 19.41 -23.16 -5.49
CA VAL A 454 19.13 -22.67 -6.84
C VAL A 454 20.21 -23.15 -7.80
N THR A 455 19.79 -23.62 -8.98
CA THR A 455 20.68 -24.04 -10.05
C THR A 455 20.44 -23.18 -11.28
N GLY A 456 21.53 -22.78 -11.93
CA GLY A 456 21.51 -21.91 -13.10
C GLY A 456 21.90 -20.46 -12.78
N ARG A 457 22.32 -19.74 -13.82
CA ARG A 457 22.81 -18.38 -13.70
C ARG A 457 21.66 -17.41 -13.44
N LYS A 458 21.78 -16.59 -12.39
CA LYS A 458 20.89 -15.46 -12.12
C LYS A 458 20.88 -14.49 -13.31
N GLY A 459 19.70 -14.08 -13.76
CA GLY A 459 19.56 -13.27 -14.97
C GLY A 459 19.91 -13.99 -16.28
N GLY A 460 20.03 -15.32 -16.27
CA GLY A 460 20.47 -16.09 -17.44
C GLY A 460 19.37 -16.56 -18.40
N MET A 461 18.09 -16.42 -18.03
CA MET A 461 16.91 -16.89 -18.77
C MET A 461 17.11 -18.27 -19.44
N ARG A 462 17.56 -19.26 -18.66
CA ARG A 462 18.06 -20.54 -19.19
C ARG A 462 17.15 -21.71 -18.85
N GLU A 463 16.75 -22.47 -19.86
CA GLU A 463 16.11 -23.77 -19.67
C GLU A 463 16.99 -24.72 -18.85
N GLY A 464 16.36 -25.48 -17.97
CA GLY A 464 17.03 -26.34 -16.99
C GLY A 464 17.43 -25.65 -15.69
N SER A 465 17.25 -24.33 -15.57
CA SER A 465 17.33 -23.65 -14.26
C SER A 465 16.30 -24.21 -13.29
N GLU A 466 16.64 -24.22 -12.00
CA GLU A 466 15.86 -24.90 -10.98
C GLU A 466 15.95 -24.19 -9.63
N VAL A 467 14.87 -24.23 -8.85
CA VAL A 467 14.83 -23.80 -7.46
C VAL A 467 14.32 -24.94 -6.57
N VAL A 468 14.87 -25.04 -5.37
CA VAL A 468 14.27 -25.80 -4.26
C VAL A 468 13.91 -24.80 -3.16
N ALA A 469 12.62 -24.71 -2.87
CA ALA A 469 12.05 -23.87 -1.83
C ALA A 469 11.39 -24.71 -0.74
N GLU A 470 11.29 -24.15 0.46
CA GLU A 470 10.61 -24.76 1.58
C GLU A 470 9.55 -23.82 2.14
N TYR A 471 8.45 -24.42 2.57
CA TYR A 471 7.40 -23.80 3.37
C TYR A 471 7.28 -24.57 4.67
N ASP A 472 7.59 -23.91 5.80
CA ASP A 472 7.24 -24.44 7.11
C ASP A 472 5.74 -24.28 7.30
N VAL A 473 5.05 -25.38 7.64
CA VAL A 473 3.60 -25.39 7.81
C VAL A 473 3.30 -25.07 9.28
N PRO A 474 2.73 -23.89 9.61
CA PRO A 474 2.34 -23.62 10.98
C PRO A 474 1.14 -24.51 11.36
N ALA A 475 1.21 -25.15 12.52
CA ALA A 475 0.13 -26.02 12.99
C ALA A 475 -1.21 -25.27 13.19
N ASP A 476 -1.14 -23.96 13.48
CA ASP A 476 -2.28 -23.06 13.67
C ASP A 476 -2.55 -22.14 12.46
N ALA A 477 -2.01 -22.48 11.29
CA ALA A 477 -2.15 -21.67 10.09
C ALA A 477 -3.62 -21.33 9.77
N TRP A 478 -3.84 -20.12 9.28
CA TRP A 478 -5.17 -19.56 9.05
C TRP A 478 -6.06 -20.47 8.19
N TYR A 479 -5.49 -21.12 7.16
CA TYR A 479 -6.25 -21.94 6.22
C TYR A 479 -6.74 -23.26 6.82
N PHE A 480 -6.14 -23.76 7.91
CA PHE A 480 -6.71 -24.88 8.65
C PHE A 480 -7.95 -24.43 9.44
N ARG A 481 -7.87 -23.26 10.09
CA ARG A 481 -8.99 -22.68 10.85
C ARG A 481 -10.17 -22.28 9.96
N GLU A 482 -9.88 -21.75 8.77
CA GLU A 482 -10.87 -21.37 7.77
C GLU A 482 -11.35 -22.58 6.94
N GLY A 483 -10.63 -23.71 6.99
CA GLY A 483 -10.99 -24.95 6.31
C GLY A 483 -11.81 -25.89 7.21
N ASP A 484 -11.60 -27.20 7.06
CA ASP A 484 -12.21 -28.22 7.91
C ASP A 484 -11.37 -28.55 9.16
N GLY A 485 -10.24 -27.86 9.35
CA GLY A 485 -9.29 -28.07 10.45
C GLY A 485 -8.31 -29.23 10.25
N ARG A 486 -8.44 -30.03 9.18
CA ARG A 486 -7.74 -31.32 9.05
C ARG A 486 -6.69 -31.31 7.95
N THR A 487 -7.00 -30.69 6.83
CA THR A 487 -6.14 -30.75 5.63
C THR A 487 -5.96 -29.37 5.00
N MET A 488 -4.83 -29.19 4.34
CA MET A 488 -4.53 -27.99 3.58
C MET A 488 -5.51 -27.90 2.39
N PRO A 489 -6.24 -26.78 2.21
CA PRO A 489 -7.13 -26.59 1.07
C PRO A 489 -6.40 -26.68 -0.27
N CYS A 490 -7.13 -27.09 -1.32
CA CYS A 490 -6.55 -27.28 -2.65
C CYS A 490 -5.90 -26.00 -3.18
N ALA A 491 -6.52 -24.84 -2.96
CA ALA A 491 -5.94 -23.56 -3.34
C ALA A 491 -4.55 -23.34 -2.72
N VAL A 492 -4.42 -23.58 -1.40
CA VAL A 492 -3.17 -23.35 -0.68
C VAL A 492 -2.09 -24.33 -1.14
N LEU A 493 -2.44 -25.60 -1.33
CA LEU A 493 -1.50 -26.61 -1.83
C LEU A 493 -0.96 -26.25 -3.21
N LEU A 494 -1.82 -25.79 -4.13
CA LEU A 494 -1.41 -25.33 -5.45
C LEU A 494 -0.48 -24.11 -5.35
N GLU A 495 -0.76 -23.16 -4.46
CA GLU A 495 0.14 -22.01 -4.28
C GLU A 495 1.50 -22.38 -3.71
N VAL A 496 1.57 -23.28 -2.72
CA VAL A 496 2.84 -23.82 -2.18
C VAL A 496 3.68 -24.46 -3.31
N ALA A 497 3.02 -25.10 -4.28
CA ALA A 497 3.67 -25.70 -5.44
C ALA A 497 4.08 -24.67 -6.50
N LEU A 498 3.25 -23.65 -6.74
CA LEU A 498 3.34 -22.79 -7.92
C LEU A 498 4.10 -21.47 -7.68
N GLN A 499 4.12 -20.92 -6.46
CA GLN A 499 4.86 -19.69 -6.15
C GLN A 499 6.37 -19.79 -6.49
N PRO A 500 7.05 -20.93 -6.25
CA PRO A 500 8.44 -21.12 -6.68
C PRO A 500 8.66 -20.96 -8.19
N CYS A 501 7.65 -21.18 -9.04
CA CYS A 501 7.76 -20.95 -10.48
C CYS A 501 7.90 -19.45 -10.79
N GLY A 502 7.05 -18.60 -10.19
CA GLY A 502 7.14 -17.14 -10.35
C GLY A 502 8.41 -16.56 -9.74
N TRP A 503 8.86 -17.11 -8.61
CA TRP A 503 10.16 -16.75 -8.04
C TRP A 503 11.31 -17.12 -8.99
N LEU A 504 11.31 -18.34 -9.54
CA LEU A 504 12.36 -18.81 -10.46
C LEU A 504 12.38 -17.99 -11.76
N ALA A 505 11.21 -17.66 -12.31
CA ALA A 505 11.05 -16.78 -13.46
C ALA A 505 11.72 -15.41 -13.25
N SER A 506 11.57 -14.86 -12.04
CA SER A 506 12.24 -13.62 -11.64
C SER A 506 13.74 -13.84 -11.42
N TYR A 507 14.15 -14.92 -10.77
CA TYR A 507 15.56 -15.24 -10.56
C TYR A 507 16.34 -15.37 -11.88
N VAL A 508 15.76 -16.01 -12.90
CA VAL A 508 16.38 -16.12 -14.23
C VAL A 508 16.32 -14.80 -15.03
N GLY A 509 15.63 -13.77 -14.53
CA GLY A 509 15.66 -12.41 -15.04
C GLY A 509 14.79 -12.17 -16.28
N SER A 510 13.73 -12.94 -16.48
CA SER A 510 12.89 -12.84 -17.68
C SER A 510 12.32 -11.43 -17.89
N ALA A 511 11.85 -10.78 -16.83
CA ALA A 511 11.33 -9.42 -16.87
C ALA A 511 12.40 -8.35 -17.13
N LEU A 512 13.69 -8.65 -16.92
CA LEU A 512 14.80 -7.73 -17.23
C LEU A 512 15.12 -7.64 -18.73
N THR A 513 14.52 -8.52 -19.55
CA THR A 513 14.81 -8.62 -20.99
C THR A 513 14.01 -7.65 -21.87
N THR A 514 13.22 -6.76 -21.25
CA THR A 514 12.43 -5.73 -21.95
C THR A 514 12.25 -4.47 -21.08
N ALA A 515 12.00 -3.34 -21.76
CA ALA A 515 11.62 -2.08 -21.13
C ALA A 515 10.12 -2.01 -20.80
N THR A 516 9.32 -2.93 -21.35
CA THR A 516 7.88 -3.02 -21.08
C THR A 516 7.62 -3.66 -19.73
N ASP A 517 6.71 -3.10 -18.94
CA ASP A 517 6.31 -3.72 -17.67
C ASP A 517 5.37 -4.91 -17.94
N LEU A 518 5.75 -6.07 -17.41
CA LEU A 518 5.07 -7.33 -17.66
C LEU A 518 4.38 -7.86 -16.41
N ARG A 519 3.20 -8.47 -16.60
CA ARG A 519 2.44 -9.18 -15.56
C ARG A 519 2.62 -10.68 -15.76
N PHE A 520 2.73 -11.42 -14.66
CA PHE A 520 2.92 -12.87 -14.69
C PHE A 520 1.60 -13.60 -14.41
N ARG A 521 1.22 -14.55 -15.26
CA ARG A 521 -0.03 -15.31 -15.14
C ARG A 521 0.21 -16.78 -15.38
N ASN A 522 -0.43 -17.61 -14.57
CA ASN A 522 -0.56 -19.03 -14.87
C ASN A 522 -1.55 -19.23 -16.02
N LEU A 523 -1.24 -20.13 -16.94
CA LEU A 523 -2.02 -20.37 -18.15
C LEU A 523 -2.59 -21.77 -18.19
N ASP A 524 -1.77 -22.76 -17.84
CA ASP A 524 -2.10 -24.16 -17.96
C ASP A 524 -1.38 -24.96 -16.87
N GLY A 525 -1.95 -26.10 -16.49
CA GLY A 525 -1.24 -27.09 -15.70
C GLY A 525 -1.96 -28.42 -15.63
N SER A 526 -1.20 -29.47 -15.37
CA SER A 526 -1.69 -30.82 -15.19
C SER A 526 -0.81 -31.58 -14.20
N GLY A 527 -1.42 -32.38 -13.34
CA GLY A 527 -0.66 -33.16 -12.38
C GLY A 527 -1.48 -34.01 -11.42
N THR A 528 -0.78 -34.62 -10.48
CA THR A 528 -1.34 -35.55 -9.49
C THR A 528 -1.03 -35.09 -8.07
N VAL A 529 -1.93 -35.43 -7.15
CA VAL A 529 -1.82 -35.08 -5.72
C VAL A 529 -1.87 -36.38 -4.89
N PRO A 530 -0.76 -37.13 -4.80
CA PRO A 530 -0.73 -38.41 -4.08
C PRO A 530 -0.84 -38.30 -2.56
N GLY A 531 -0.59 -37.12 -1.98
CA GLY A 531 -0.51 -36.92 -0.53
C GLY A 531 -1.32 -35.73 -0.02
N GLU A 532 -1.36 -35.58 1.31
CA GLU A 532 -2.09 -34.53 2.00
C GLU A 532 -1.16 -33.78 2.97
N VAL A 533 -1.45 -32.51 3.24
CA VAL A 533 -0.76 -31.71 4.26
C VAL A 533 -1.72 -31.48 5.43
N THR A 534 -1.27 -31.73 6.65
CA THR A 534 -2.07 -31.65 7.87
C THR A 534 -1.40 -30.68 8.86
N PRO A 535 -2.08 -30.30 9.97
CA PRO A 535 -1.45 -29.50 11.03
C PRO A 535 -0.19 -30.12 11.64
N GLY A 536 0.00 -31.43 11.51
CA GLY A 536 1.19 -32.14 11.98
C GLY A 536 2.35 -32.18 10.97
N THR A 537 2.14 -31.73 9.73
CA THR A 537 3.20 -31.64 8.73
C THR A 537 4.19 -30.55 9.14
N GLY A 538 5.48 -30.85 9.12
CA GLY A 538 6.52 -29.88 9.48
C GLY A 538 6.88 -28.96 8.31
N THR A 539 7.35 -29.55 7.21
CA THR A 539 7.83 -28.79 6.05
C THR A 539 7.34 -29.40 4.74
N VAL A 540 6.85 -28.53 3.86
CA VAL A 540 6.67 -28.85 2.44
C VAL A 540 7.87 -28.33 1.67
N ARG A 541 8.51 -29.22 0.90
CA ARG A 541 9.63 -28.89 0.01
C ARG A 541 9.16 -28.95 -1.43
N THR A 542 9.35 -27.85 -2.16
CA THR A 542 8.97 -27.72 -3.57
C THR A 542 10.22 -27.58 -4.43
N ARG A 543 10.38 -28.46 -5.42
CA ARG A 543 11.37 -28.37 -6.48
C ARG A 543 10.67 -27.93 -7.75
N ALA A 544 11.04 -26.78 -8.30
CA ALA A 544 10.51 -26.26 -9.56
C ALA A 544 11.65 -26.10 -10.57
N ARG A 545 11.48 -26.69 -11.76
CA ARG A 545 12.45 -26.64 -12.85
C ARG A 545 11.84 -25.97 -14.06
N LEU A 546 12.52 -24.94 -14.58
CA LEU A 546 12.16 -24.29 -15.83
C LEU A 546 12.52 -25.22 -17.00
N THR A 547 11.53 -25.75 -17.72
CA THR A 547 11.74 -26.76 -18.78
C THR A 547 11.74 -26.17 -20.17
N ARG A 548 11.04 -25.06 -20.37
CA ARG A 548 10.97 -24.38 -21.66
C ARG A 548 10.80 -22.88 -21.47
N VAL A 549 11.47 -22.10 -22.32
CA VAL A 549 11.24 -20.66 -22.46
C VAL A 549 10.99 -20.35 -23.92
N SER A 550 9.94 -19.58 -24.20
CA SER A 550 9.67 -19.07 -25.55
C SER A 550 9.29 -17.60 -25.49
N ARG A 551 9.64 -16.85 -26.53
CA ARG A 551 9.39 -15.40 -26.59
C ARG A 551 8.76 -15.04 -27.93
N VAL A 552 7.70 -14.24 -27.87
CA VAL A 552 7.03 -13.66 -29.04
C VAL A 552 6.75 -12.19 -28.75
N GLY A 553 7.53 -11.30 -29.37
CA GLY A 553 7.53 -9.87 -29.02
C GLY A 553 7.97 -9.66 -27.56
N ASP A 554 7.15 -8.94 -26.79
CA ASP A 554 7.35 -8.72 -25.34
C ASP A 554 6.76 -9.84 -24.47
N MET A 555 5.99 -10.77 -25.05
CA MET A 555 5.44 -11.90 -24.30
C MET A 555 6.51 -12.98 -24.13
N ILE A 556 6.58 -13.55 -22.93
CA ILE A 556 7.47 -14.66 -22.58
C ILE A 556 6.61 -15.77 -22.01
N ILE A 557 6.67 -16.97 -22.56
CA ILE A 557 5.97 -18.16 -22.06
C ILE A 557 7.00 -19.12 -21.49
N GLU A 558 6.74 -19.57 -20.27
CA GLU A 558 7.64 -20.40 -19.49
C GLU A 558 6.90 -21.66 -19.02
N ALA A 559 7.47 -22.83 -19.27
CA ALA A 559 6.96 -24.09 -18.78
C ALA A 559 7.83 -24.62 -17.64
N PHE A 560 7.19 -25.22 -16.65
CA PHE A 560 7.84 -25.73 -15.44
C PHE A 560 7.38 -27.15 -15.14
N ASP A 561 8.31 -27.96 -14.63
CA ASP A 561 7.99 -29.19 -13.90
C ASP A 561 8.19 -28.94 -12.41
N VAL A 562 7.21 -29.34 -11.61
CA VAL A 562 7.15 -29.11 -10.18
C VAL A 562 6.93 -30.44 -9.46
N ALA A 563 7.75 -30.70 -8.44
CA ALA A 563 7.59 -31.84 -7.53
C ALA A 563 7.66 -31.36 -6.09
N CYS A 564 6.68 -31.76 -5.28
CA CYS A 564 6.57 -31.41 -3.87
C CYS A 564 6.67 -32.66 -2.99
N THR A 565 7.28 -32.52 -1.83
CA THR A 565 7.23 -33.50 -0.74
C THR A 565 6.80 -32.86 0.56
N ALA A 566 6.03 -33.58 1.38
CA ALA A 566 5.68 -33.21 2.75
C ALA A 566 6.47 -34.12 3.70
N ASP A 567 7.37 -33.57 4.50
CA ASP A 567 8.26 -34.31 5.41
C ASP A 567 8.98 -35.50 4.72
N GLY A 568 9.31 -35.33 3.43
CA GLY A 568 9.98 -36.34 2.59
C GLY A 568 9.06 -37.30 1.83
N ALA A 569 7.76 -37.36 2.14
CA ALA A 569 6.79 -38.16 1.40
C ALA A 569 6.30 -37.42 0.14
N PRO A 570 6.05 -38.12 -0.99
CA PRO A 570 5.49 -37.50 -2.20
C PRO A 570 4.15 -36.80 -1.92
N LEU A 571 4.02 -35.54 -2.35
CA LEU A 571 2.83 -34.72 -2.09
C LEU A 571 2.10 -34.33 -3.37
N LEU A 572 2.80 -33.74 -4.33
CA LEU A 572 2.23 -33.20 -5.56
C LEU A 572 3.28 -33.23 -6.68
N ALA A 573 2.87 -33.58 -7.89
CA ALA A 573 3.70 -33.47 -9.09
C ALA A 573 2.88 -32.84 -10.22
N VAL A 574 3.35 -31.72 -10.78
CA VAL A 574 2.62 -30.90 -11.76
C VAL A 574 3.58 -30.42 -12.85
N SER A 575 3.13 -30.46 -14.10
CA SER A 575 3.70 -29.67 -15.19
C SER A 575 2.79 -28.46 -15.44
N THR A 576 3.35 -27.26 -15.58
CA THR A 576 2.57 -26.02 -15.66
C THR A 576 3.21 -24.98 -16.58
N VAL A 577 2.39 -24.10 -17.14
CA VAL A 577 2.81 -23.03 -18.04
C VAL A 577 2.37 -21.69 -17.47
N PHE A 578 3.31 -20.76 -17.43
CA PHE A 578 3.08 -19.36 -17.11
C PHE A 578 3.47 -18.47 -18.27
N GLY A 579 3.01 -17.23 -18.25
CA GLY A 579 3.45 -16.20 -19.18
C GLY A 579 3.62 -14.84 -18.54
N TYR A 580 4.63 -14.12 -19.02
CA TYR A 580 4.73 -12.68 -18.88
C TYR A 580 4.02 -11.99 -20.05
N PHE A 581 3.16 -11.05 -19.71
CA PHE A 581 2.33 -10.33 -20.67
C PHE A 581 2.39 -8.83 -20.42
N PRO A 582 2.50 -7.99 -21.48
CA PRO A 582 2.30 -6.56 -21.33
C PRO A 582 0.87 -6.26 -20.89
N SER A 583 0.65 -5.12 -20.22
CA SER A 583 -0.69 -4.73 -19.77
C SER A 583 -1.73 -4.66 -20.90
N SER A 584 -1.31 -4.36 -22.14
CA SER A 584 -2.18 -4.33 -23.33
C SER A 584 -2.78 -5.69 -23.69
N SER A 585 -2.11 -6.81 -23.35
CA SER A 585 -2.65 -8.16 -23.56
C SER A 585 -3.91 -8.45 -22.76
N PHE A 586 -4.23 -7.61 -21.77
CA PHE A 586 -5.38 -7.76 -20.89
C PHE A 586 -6.57 -6.88 -21.28
N ALA A 587 -6.43 -6.01 -22.29
CA ALA A 587 -7.52 -5.13 -22.73
C ALA A 587 -8.67 -5.93 -23.36
N ASP A 588 -8.36 -6.92 -24.18
CA ASP A 588 -9.32 -7.79 -24.86
C ASP A 588 -9.04 -9.25 -24.51
N GLN A 589 -9.81 -9.79 -23.55
CA GLN A 589 -9.69 -11.18 -23.10
C GLN A 589 -10.92 -11.97 -23.57
N PRO A 590 -10.85 -12.66 -24.73
CA PRO A 590 -12.01 -13.35 -25.30
C PRO A 590 -12.46 -14.57 -24.48
N GLY A 591 -11.69 -14.98 -23.49
CA GLY A 591 -11.96 -16.18 -22.72
C GLY A 591 -11.54 -17.46 -23.45
N LEU A 592 -12.00 -18.58 -22.89
CA LEU A 592 -11.99 -19.88 -23.50
C LEU A 592 -13.13 -20.00 -24.52
N PRO A 593 -12.92 -20.81 -25.58
CA PRO A 593 -13.99 -21.11 -26.52
C PRO A 593 -15.12 -21.87 -25.82
N VAL A 594 -16.34 -21.41 -26.07
CA VAL A 594 -17.59 -21.93 -25.50
C VAL A 594 -18.68 -21.99 -26.57
N SER A 595 -19.52 -23.01 -26.49
CA SER A 595 -20.66 -23.18 -27.39
C SER A 595 -21.84 -22.28 -26.98
N ALA A 596 -22.81 -22.11 -27.88
CA ALA A 596 -24.06 -21.43 -27.55
C ALA A 596 -24.84 -22.17 -26.44
N ALA A 597 -24.74 -23.50 -26.40
CA ALA A 597 -25.32 -24.31 -25.36
C ALA A 597 -24.69 -24.01 -23.99
N ASP A 598 -23.36 -23.94 -23.90
CA ASP A 598 -22.65 -23.62 -22.64
C ASP A 598 -23.09 -22.28 -22.07
N ARG A 599 -23.23 -21.26 -22.93
CA ARG A 599 -23.76 -19.94 -22.52
C ARG A 599 -25.20 -20.04 -22.03
N ALA A 600 -26.07 -20.75 -22.74
CA ALA A 600 -27.47 -20.92 -22.35
C ALA A 600 -27.63 -21.61 -20.98
N ARG A 601 -26.69 -22.49 -20.60
CA ARG A 601 -26.70 -23.14 -19.26
C ARG A 601 -26.52 -22.15 -18.11
N LEU A 602 -25.91 -20.99 -18.33
CA LEU A 602 -25.73 -19.99 -17.28
C LEU A 602 -27.05 -19.39 -16.80
N ASP A 603 -28.06 -19.37 -17.68
CA ASP A 603 -29.38 -18.77 -17.42
C ASP A 603 -30.51 -19.81 -17.38
N GLU A 604 -30.18 -21.10 -17.50
CA GLU A 604 -31.16 -22.18 -17.44
C GLU A 604 -31.91 -22.17 -16.09
N PRO A 605 -33.26 -22.18 -16.08
CA PRO A 605 -34.01 -22.15 -14.83
C PRO A 605 -33.84 -23.44 -14.04
N CYS A 606 -33.78 -23.32 -12.71
CA CYS A 606 -33.78 -24.44 -11.79
C CYS A 606 -34.64 -24.07 -10.58
N ALA A 607 -35.44 -25.02 -10.08
CA ALA A 607 -36.21 -24.81 -8.85
C ALA A 607 -35.36 -24.95 -7.58
N TYR A 608 -34.21 -25.62 -7.68
CA TYR A 608 -33.27 -25.78 -6.58
C TYR A 608 -32.38 -24.55 -6.45
N GLU A 609 -32.27 -24.06 -5.23
CA GLU A 609 -31.35 -23.00 -4.85
C GLU A 609 -30.87 -23.21 -3.41
N ALA A 610 -29.58 -22.95 -3.17
CA ALA A 610 -29.00 -22.99 -1.83
C ALA A 610 -28.14 -21.75 -1.56
N ASP A 611 -28.40 -21.07 -0.45
CA ASP A 611 -27.57 -19.99 0.08
C ASP A 611 -26.44 -20.58 0.96
N LEU A 612 -25.20 -20.40 0.52
CA LEU A 612 -24.01 -20.89 1.19
C LEU A 612 -23.45 -19.87 2.20
N THR A 613 -24.04 -18.68 2.30
CA THR A 613 -23.63 -17.65 3.24
C THR A 613 -24.30 -17.79 4.61
N ALA A 614 -25.54 -18.30 4.64
CA ALA A 614 -26.41 -18.32 5.81
C ALA A 614 -26.21 -19.50 6.77
N ARG A 615 -25.57 -20.60 6.34
CA ARG A 615 -25.29 -21.78 7.18
C ARG A 615 -23.82 -21.85 7.57
N ARG A 616 -23.55 -22.31 8.80
CA ARG A 616 -22.23 -22.77 9.25
C ARG A 616 -22.38 -24.19 9.78
N ASP A 617 -22.59 -25.14 8.87
CA ASP A 617 -22.45 -26.55 9.26
C ASP A 617 -20.96 -26.83 9.54
N PRO A 618 -20.64 -27.75 10.46
CA PRO A 618 -19.26 -28.21 10.66
C PRO A 618 -18.60 -28.63 9.33
N GLY A 619 -17.42 -28.07 9.03
CA GLY A 619 -16.70 -28.34 7.78
C GLY A 619 -17.17 -27.52 6.56
N GLN A 620 -17.85 -26.39 6.77
CA GLN A 620 -17.99 -25.35 5.74
C GLN A 620 -16.82 -24.35 5.80
N PRO A 621 -16.41 -23.78 4.65
CA PRO A 621 -15.31 -22.82 4.60
C PRO A 621 -15.66 -21.52 5.35
N GLY A 622 -14.69 -21.03 6.13
CA GLY A 622 -14.71 -19.71 6.74
C GLY A 622 -14.64 -18.58 5.70
N PRO A 623 -14.84 -17.32 6.13
CA PRO A 623 -14.90 -16.16 5.23
C PRO A 623 -13.75 -16.04 4.23
N MET A 624 -12.51 -16.42 4.58
CA MET A 624 -11.37 -16.31 3.67
C MET A 624 -11.39 -17.35 2.55
N LEU A 625 -11.86 -18.56 2.85
CA LEU A 625 -11.94 -19.66 1.88
C LEU A 625 -13.31 -19.76 1.23
N ARG A 626 -14.32 -18.98 1.62
CA ARG A 626 -15.66 -19.02 1.03
C ARG A 626 -15.66 -18.43 -0.38
N MET A 627 -15.49 -19.31 -1.37
CA MET A 627 -15.39 -18.93 -2.78
C MET A 627 -16.70 -19.07 -3.56
N LEU A 628 -17.79 -19.45 -2.89
CA LEU A 628 -19.15 -19.48 -3.43
C LEU A 628 -20.13 -18.85 -2.44
N ASP A 629 -21.06 -18.05 -2.96
CA ASP A 629 -22.12 -17.45 -2.15
C ASP A 629 -23.41 -18.27 -2.26
N ARG A 630 -23.74 -18.76 -3.47
CA ARG A 630 -24.98 -19.51 -3.75
C ARG A 630 -24.78 -20.62 -4.76
N VAL A 631 -25.55 -21.70 -4.63
CA VAL A 631 -25.82 -22.68 -5.70
C VAL A 631 -27.14 -22.29 -6.35
N THR A 632 -27.11 -21.87 -7.61
CA THR A 632 -28.25 -21.35 -8.36
C THR A 632 -28.88 -22.38 -9.31
N GLY A 633 -28.38 -23.62 -9.30
CA GLY A 633 -29.01 -24.73 -9.99
C GLY A 633 -28.37 -26.07 -9.65
N TYR A 634 -29.21 -27.09 -9.52
CA TYR A 634 -28.79 -28.48 -9.35
C TYR A 634 -29.72 -29.40 -10.15
N TRP A 635 -29.14 -30.14 -11.10
CA TRP A 635 -29.84 -31.12 -11.93
C TRP A 635 -29.20 -32.50 -11.69
N PRO A 636 -29.76 -33.33 -10.79
CA PRO A 636 -29.15 -34.61 -10.39
C PRO A 636 -28.91 -35.60 -11.54
N GLU A 637 -29.79 -35.60 -12.54
CA GLU A 637 -29.69 -36.44 -13.74
C GLU A 637 -29.15 -35.66 -14.96
N GLY A 638 -28.66 -34.44 -14.73
CA GLY A 638 -28.10 -33.58 -15.78
C GLY A 638 -26.68 -33.98 -16.20
N GLY A 639 -26.17 -33.29 -17.23
CA GLY A 639 -24.83 -33.52 -17.77
C GLY A 639 -24.78 -34.65 -18.82
N ARG A 640 -23.66 -34.77 -19.53
CA ARG A 640 -23.49 -35.76 -20.61
C ARG A 640 -23.42 -37.20 -20.11
N ALA A 641 -23.00 -37.38 -18.86
CA ALA A 641 -22.94 -38.68 -18.19
C ALA A 641 -24.26 -39.01 -17.44
N GLY A 642 -25.20 -38.07 -17.35
CA GLY A 642 -26.45 -38.22 -16.59
C GLY A 642 -26.23 -38.42 -15.09
N ARG A 643 -25.11 -37.95 -14.54
CA ARG A 643 -24.71 -38.12 -13.13
C ARG A 643 -24.86 -36.87 -12.28
N GLY A 644 -25.14 -35.73 -12.90
CA GLY A 644 -25.31 -34.47 -12.18
C GLY A 644 -24.73 -33.29 -12.94
N ARG A 645 -25.40 -32.15 -12.79
CA ARG A 645 -24.90 -30.85 -13.19
C ARG A 645 -25.24 -29.82 -12.13
N LEU A 646 -24.32 -28.90 -11.86
CA LEU A 646 -24.47 -27.84 -10.86
C LEU A 646 -24.09 -26.48 -11.44
N ARG A 647 -24.73 -25.44 -10.92
CA ARG A 647 -24.38 -24.05 -11.18
C ARG A 647 -24.29 -23.28 -9.87
N ALA A 648 -23.21 -22.53 -9.69
CA ALA A 648 -22.99 -21.70 -8.51
C ALA A 648 -22.42 -20.34 -8.87
N GLU A 649 -22.49 -19.38 -7.95
CA GLU A 649 -21.99 -18.04 -8.15
C GLU A 649 -21.41 -17.39 -6.89
N LYS A 650 -20.61 -16.35 -7.13
CA LYS A 650 -20.06 -15.45 -6.11
C LYS A 650 -20.06 -14.02 -6.64
N GLU A 651 -20.52 -13.08 -5.81
CA GLU A 651 -20.31 -11.65 -6.06
C GLU A 651 -18.85 -11.28 -5.78
N VAL A 652 -18.26 -10.48 -6.65
CA VAL A 652 -16.87 -10.03 -6.49
C VAL A 652 -16.85 -8.78 -5.61
N ASP A 653 -16.25 -8.91 -4.42
CA ASP A 653 -15.92 -7.78 -3.56
C ASP A 653 -14.55 -7.20 -3.95
N PRO A 654 -14.45 -5.95 -4.42
CA PRO A 654 -13.17 -5.28 -4.72
C PRO A 654 -12.23 -5.21 -3.50
N GLY A 655 -12.78 -5.27 -2.29
CA GLY A 655 -12.05 -5.30 -1.02
C GLY A 655 -11.70 -6.70 -0.51
N ALA A 656 -11.96 -7.76 -1.28
CA ALA A 656 -11.65 -9.13 -0.88
C ALA A 656 -10.16 -9.28 -0.53
N TRP A 657 -9.88 -9.98 0.59
CA TRP A 657 -8.54 -10.10 1.17
C TRP A 657 -7.48 -10.53 0.14
N PHE A 658 -7.81 -11.50 -0.73
CA PHE A 658 -6.86 -12.05 -1.70
C PHE A 658 -6.40 -11.01 -2.75
N PHE A 659 -7.15 -9.94 -3.01
CA PHE A 659 -6.65 -8.88 -3.90
C PHE A 659 -5.49 -8.10 -3.28
N ARG A 660 -5.45 -8.00 -1.95
CA ARG A 660 -4.36 -7.37 -1.20
C ARG A 660 -3.21 -8.33 -0.93
N SER A 661 -3.45 -9.64 -0.94
CA SER A 661 -2.41 -10.64 -0.65
C SER A 661 -1.83 -11.30 -1.89
N HIS A 662 -2.51 -11.29 -3.04
CA HIS A 662 -2.04 -12.05 -4.21
C HIS A 662 -0.91 -11.39 -4.99
N PHE A 663 -1.05 -10.16 -5.50
CA PHE A 663 0.08 -9.44 -6.12
C PHE A 663 -0.01 -7.95 -5.84
N PHE A 664 0.97 -7.42 -5.12
CA PHE A 664 1.14 -5.98 -4.90
C PHE A 664 1.22 -5.24 -6.24
N GLN A 665 0.41 -4.19 -6.40
CA GLN A 665 0.29 -3.37 -7.62
C GLN A 665 -0.32 -4.07 -8.86
N ASP A 666 -0.81 -5.31 -8.73
CA ASP A 666 -1.50 -6.06 -9.78
C ASP A 666 -2.64 -6.93 -9.21
N PRO A 667 -3.68 -6.30 -8.62
CA PRO A 667 -4.72 -7.03 -7.90
C PRO A 667 -5.52 -7.93 -8.84
N VAL A 668 -5.46 -9.23 -8.58
CA VAL A 668 -6.13 -10.27 -9.37
C VAL A 668 -6.46 -11.45 -8.46
N GLN A 669 -7.56 -12.16 -8.70
CA GLN A 669 -7.86 -13.39 -7.97
C GLN A 669 -6.85 -14.49 -8.32
N PRO A 670 -6.28 -15.21 -7.34
CA PRO A 670 -5.55 -16.45 -7.59
C PRO A 670 -6.39 -17.48 -8.36
N GLY A 671 -5.81 -18.09 -9.40
CA GLY A 671 -6.48 -19.17 -10.15
C GLY A 671 -6.77 -20.39 -9.27
N SER A 672 -5.88 -20.66 -8.32
CA SER A 672 -6.00 -21.68 -7.27
C SER A 672 -7.28 -21.52 -6.43
N LEU A 673 -7.70 -20.29 -6.10
CA LEU A 673 -8.98 -20.03 -5.43
C LEU A 673 -10.20 -20.31 -6.32
N GLY A 674 -10.07 -20.17 -7.64
CA GLY A 674 -11.10 -20.61 -8.59
C GLY A 674 -11.27 -22.13 -8.62
N ILE A 675 -10.17 -22.88 -8.54
CA ILE A 675 -10.22 -24.34 -8.38
C ILE A 675 -10.85 -24.71 -7.03
N GLU A 676 -10.49 -24.02 -5.95
CA GLU A 676 -11.08 -24.24 -4.63
C GLU A 676 -12.60 -24.00 -4.62
N ALA A 677 -13.10 -23.00 -5.35
CA ALA A 677 -14.53 -22.79 -5.55
C ALA A 677 -15.20 -24.01 -6.22
N MET A 678 -14.55 -24.62 -7.21
CA MET A 678 -15.04 -25.86 -7.83
C MET A 678 -14.98 -27.03 -6.84
N CYS A 679 -13.93 -27.16 -6.03
CA CYS A 679 -13.87 -28.16 -4.96
C CYS A 679 -15.03 -28.01 -3.96
N GLN A 680 -15.45 -26.79 -3.66
CA GLN A 680 -16.60 -26.53 -2.79
C GLN A 680 -17.92 -26.94 -3.44
N LEU A 681 -18.08 -26.69 -4.75
CA LEU A 681 -19.26 -27.14 -5.49
C LEU A 681 -19.34 -28.67 -5.59
N LEU A 682 -18.20 -29.35 -5.76
CA LEU A 682 -18.15 -30.81 -5.75
C LEU A 682 -18.48 -31.40 -4.37
N ARG A 683 -18.02 -30.75 -3.28
CA ARG A 683 -18.43 -31.09 -1.91
C ARG A 683 -19.94 -30.95 -1.72
N HIS A 684 -20.53 -29.89 -2.27
CA HIS A 684 -21.97 -29.69 -2.22
C HIS A 684 -22.69 -30.84 -2.93
N HIS A 685 -22.26 -31.23 -4.13
CA HIS A 685 -22.82 -32.38 -4.84
C HIS A 685 -22.76 -33.68 -4.03
N LEU A 686 -21.61 -34.01 -3.42
CA LEU A 686 -21.45 -35.22 -2.60
C LEU A 686 -22.39 -35.25 -1.39
N ARG A 687 -22.66 -34.09 -0.79
CA ARG A 687 -23.60 -33.96 0.34
C ARG A 687 -25.06 -34.11 -0.11
N GLU A 688 -25.46 -33.34 -1.12
CA GLU A 688 -26.86 -33.31 -1.59
C GLU A 688 -27.29 -34.60 -2.29
N SER A 689 -26.36 -35.31 -2.96
CA SER A 689 -26.64 -36.63 -3.56
C SER A 689 -26.79 -37.75 -2.52
N GLY A 690 -26.53 -37.48 -1.24
CA GLY A 690 -26.58 -38.46 -0.17
C GLY A 690 -25.35 -39.38 -0.13
N LEU A 691 -24.31 -39.14 -0.93
CA LEU A 691 -23.09 -39.95 -0.96
C LEU A 691 -22.25 -39.83 0.33
N THR A 692 -22.52 -38.83 1.17
CA THR A 692 -21.94 -38.73 2.51
C THR A 692 -22.77 -39.44 3.59
N ALA A 693 -23.97 -39.94 3.26
CA ALA A 693 -24.86 -40.53 4.25
C ALA A 693 -24.28 -41.85 4.78
N GLY A 694 -24.30 -42.03 6.11
CA GLY A 694 -23.76 -43.23 6.76
C GLY A 694 -22.24 -43.24 6.94
N ILE A 695 -21.51 -42.27 6.42
CA ILE A 695 -20.08 -42.09 6.70
C ILE A 695 -19.93 -41.31 8.01
N ALA A 696 -19.32 -41.92 9.02
CA ALA A 696 -19.04 -41.24 10.28
C ALA A 696 -17.99 -40.14 10.07
N PHE A 697 -18.30 -38.91 10.49
CA PHE A 697 -17.43 -37.74 10.40
C PHE A 697 -16.76 -37.59 9.01
N PRO A 698 -17.55 -37.40 7.93
CA PRO A 698 -17.04 -37.47 6.57
C PRO A 698 -15.95 -36.42 6.30
N ARG A 699 -14.79 -36.88 5.83
CA ARG A 699 -13.64 -36.06 5.44
C ARG A 699 -13.49 -36.04 3.93
N PHE A 700 -13.26 -34.86 3.35
CA PHE A 700 -13.17 -34.69 1.90
C PHE A 700 -11.71 -34.57 1.46
N VAL A 701 -11.26 -35.54 0.67
CA VAL A 701 -9.91 -35.59 0.09
C VAL A 701 -10.00 -35.17 -1.38
N THR A 702 -9.32 -34.08 -1.72
CA THR A 702 -9.31 -33.56 -3.10
C THR A 702 -8.26 -34.30 -3.93
N THR A 703 -8.61 -34.66 -5.17
CA THR A 703 -7.74 -35.29 -6.18
C THR A 703 -7.14 -36.62 -5.70
N PRO A 704 -7.97 -37.67 -5.52
CA PRO A 704 -7.49 -38.94 -4.99
C PRO A 704 -6.42 -39.58 -5.89
N PRO A 705 -5.55 -40.45 -5.33
CA PRO A 705 -4.47 -41.08 -6.07
C PRO A 705 -4.95 -41.72 -7.37
N GLY A 706 -4.24 -41.44 -8.47
CA GLY A 706 -4.53 -41.96 -9.80
C GLY A 706 -5.41 -41.08 -10.68
N THR A 707 -5.93 -39.95 -10.17
CA THR A 707 -6.65 -38.95 -10.98
C THR A 707 -5.72 -37.79 -11.32
N GLU A 708 -5.59 -37.47 -12.62
CA GLU A 708 -4.87 -36.27 -13.06
C GLU A 708 -5.82 -35.07 -13.08
N LEU A 709 -5.48 -34.04 -12.30
CA LEU A 709 -6.13 -32.74 -12.36
C LEU A 709 -5.48 -31.90 -13.45
N SER A 710 -6.27 -31.29 -14.33
CA SER A 710 -5.78 -30.34 -15.32
C SER A 710 -6.60 -29.07 -15.36
N TRP A 711 -5.95 -27.94 -15.61
CA TRP A 711 -6.59 -26.64 -15.72
C TRP A 711 -6.03 -25.82 -16.88
N THR A 712 -6.89 -24.99 -17.46
CA THR A 712 -6.54 -23.97 -18.44
C THR A 712 -7.20 -22.66 -18.04
N TYR A 713 -6.42 -21.57 -18.06
CA TYR A 713 -6.84 -20.21 -17.77
C TYR A 713 -6.65 -19.31 -19.00
N ARG A 714 -7.71 -18.65 -19.45
CA ARG A 714 -7.69 -17.63 -20.51
C ARG A 714 -8.49 -16.41 -20.07
N GLY A 715 -8.12 -15.86 -18.92
CA GLY A 715 -8.62 -14.60 -18.44
C GLY A 715 -8.35 -14.41 -16.96
N GLN A 716 -8.91 -13.35 -16.36
CA GLN A 716 -8.68 -13.02 -14.97
C GLN A 716 -9.92 -12.41 -14.30
N VAL A 717 -10.03 -12.60 -12.98
CA VAL A 717 -10.98 -11.89 -12.12
C VAL A 717 -10.23 -10.74 -11.46
N THR A 718 -10.74 -9.53 -11.61
CA THR A 718 -10.11 -8.31 -11.07
C THR A 718 -11.07 -7.61 -10.11
N PRO A 719 -10.64 -6.57 -9.36
CA PRO A 719 -11.55 -5.77 -8.55
C PRO A 719 -12.68 -5.08 -9.36
N ALA A 720 -12.57 -4.99 -10.68
CA ALA A 720 -13.61 -4.44 -11.55
C ALA A 720 -14.65 -5.48 -12.01
N SER A 721 -14.39 -6.77 -11.79
CA SER A 721 -15.35 -7.85 -12.06
C SER A 721 -16.58 -7.71 -11.17
N ARG A 722 -17.75 -8.18 -11.62
CA ARG A 722 -18.98 -8.14 -10.81
C ARG A 722 -19.35 -9.48 -10.22
N ARG A 723 -19.31 -10.53 -11.05
CA ARG A 723 -19.77 -11.87 -10.64
C ARG A 723 -18.89 -12.96 -11.22
N VAL A 724 -18.58 -13.95 -10.40
CA VAL A 724 -18.02 -15.22 -10.81
C VAL A 724 -19.13 -16.27 -10.85
N ARG A 725 -19.22 -17.05 -11.92
CA ARG A 725 -20.15 -18.19 -12.05
C ARG A 725 -19.38 -19.47 -12.34
N ILE A 726 -19.81 -20.58 -11.78
CA ILE A 726 -19.25 -21.90 -12.03
C ILE A 726 -20.34 -22.80 -12.60
N GLU A 727 -20.02 -23.48 -13.70
CA GLU A 727 -20.80 -24.61 -14.21
C GLU A 727 -19.96 -25.87 -14.02
N MET A 728 -20.59 -26.90 -13.45
CA MET A 728 -19.94 -28.16 -13.13
C MET A 728 -20.77 -29.31 -13.64
N GLU A 729 -20.11 -30.28 -14.24
CA GLU A 729 -20.68 -31.52 -14.69
C GLU A 729 -20.01 -32.71 -13.99
N ILE A 730 -20.82 -33.62 -13.46
CA ILE A 730 -20.36 -34.82 -12.79
C ILE A 730 -20.19 -35.93 -13.83
N LEU A 731 -19.01 -36.53 -13.87
CA LEU A 731 -18.67 -37.60 -14.80
C LEU A 731 -18.85 -38.97 -14.16
N GLU A 732 -18.39 -39.09 -12.92
CA GLU A 732 -18.46 -40.31 -12.11
C GLU A 732 -18.87 -39.93 -10.69
N ALA A 733 -19.72 -40.74 -10.06
CA ALA A 733 -20.15 -40.57 -8.69
C ALA A 733 -20.59 -41.94 -8.15
N GLU A 734 -19.82 -42.49 -7.21
CA GLU A 734 -20.02 -43.85 -6.71
C GLU A 734 -19.81 -43.92 -5.20
N GLY A 735 -20.61 -44.74 -4.52
CA GLY A 735 -20.36 -45.15 -3.14
C GLY A 735 -19.61 -46.48 -3.13
N THR A 736 -18.53 -46.57 -2.38
CA THR A 736 -17.74 -47.80 -2.18
C THR A 736 -17.71 -48.18 -0.69
N PRO A 737 -17.35 -49.44 -0.34
CA PRO A 737 -17.15 -49.84 1.05
C PRO A 737 -16.11 -48.99 1.80
N GLU A 738 -15.15 -48.41 1.07
CA GLU A 738 -14.05 -47.60 1.59
C GLU A 738 -14.36 -46.09 1.66
N GLY A 739 -15.51 -45.65 1.13
CA GLY A 739 -15.90 -44.24 1.06
C GLY A 739 -16.70 -43.89 -0.20
N ALA A 740 -17.02 -42.63 -0.41
CA ALA A 740 -17.64 -42.17 -1.66
C ALA A 740 -16.63 -41.46 -2.57
N PHE A 741 -16.82 -41.49 -3.88
CA PHE A 741 -15.97 -40.82 -4.85
C PHE A 741 -16.82 -40.07 -5.88
N ALA A 742 -16.37 -38.89 -6.29
CA ALA A 742 -16.90 -38.19 -7.44
C ALA A 742 -15.78 -37.58 -8.30
N LEU A 743 -16.01 -37.56 -9.60
CA LEU A 743 -15.14 -36.95 -10.61
C LEU A 743 -15.95 -35.95 -11.43
N ALA A 744 -15.41 -34.75 -11.61
CA ALA A 744 -16.10 -33.67 -12.31
C ALA A 744 -15.22 -32.93 -13.31
N GLU A 745 -15.89 -32.25 -14.23
CA GLU A 745 -15.33 -31.14 -15.01
C GLU A 745 -16.08 -29.86 -14.64
N ALA A 746 -15.38 -28.73 -14.70
CA ALA A 746 -15.99 -27.45 -14.40
C ALA A 746 -15.42 -26.32 -15.27
N THR A 747 -16.25 -25.31 -15.48
CA THR A 747 -15.87 -24.03 -16.09
C THR A 747 -16.16 -22.89 -15.12
N LEU A 748 -15.28 -21.88 -15.11
CA LEU A 748 -15.48 -20.65 -14.35
C LEU A 748 -15.59 -19.47 -15.30
N TRP A 749 -16.61 -18.66 -15.06
CA TRP A 749 -16.98 -17.51 -15.87
C TRP A 749 -16.83 -16.25 -15.03
N ASN A 750 -16.09 -15.29 -15.55
CA ASN A 750 -16.03 -13.93 -15.02
C ASN A 750 -17.01 -13.08 -15.82
N ASP A 751 -18.07 -12.63 -15.16
CA ASP A 751 -19.26 -12.11 -15.82
C ASP A 751 -19.69 -13.08 -16.93
N ASP A 752 -19.71 -12.65 -18.20
CA ASP A 752 -20.14 -13.47 -19.36
C ASP A 752 -19.00 -14.17 -20.12
N THR A 753 -17.77 -14.11 -19.60
CA THR A 753 -16.57 -14.66 -20.25
C THR A 753 -16.10 -15.90 -19.49
N CYS A 754 -16.08 -17.06 -20.16
CA CYS A 754 -15.51 -18.29 -19.60
C CYS A 754 -14.00 -18.13 -19.52
N ILE A 755 -13.43 -18.08 -18.33
CA ILE A 755 -11.99 -17.86 -18.16
C ILE A 755 -11.26 -19.12 -17.74
N TYR A 756 -11.88 -20.04 -16.98
CA TYR A 756 -11.23 -21.29 -16.56
C TYR A 756 -11.95 -22.52 -17.10
N ARG A 757 -11.19 -23.58 -17.37
CA ARG A 757 -11.69 -24.93 -17.57
C ARG A 757 -10.82 -25.89 -16.78
N VAL A 758 -11.44 -26.69 -15.93
CA VAL A 758 -10.79 -27.67 -15.09
C VAL A 758 -11.36 -29.05 -15.39
N ARG A 759 -10.49 -30.03 -15.57
CA ARG A 759 -10.84 -31.43 -15.80
C ARG A 759 -10.14 -32.34 -14.83
N GLY A 760 -10.76 -33.48 -14.56
CA GLY A 760 -10.23 -34.45 -13.61
C GLY A 760 -10.31 -33.96 -12.16
N LEU A 761 -11.31 -33.11 -11.85
CA LEU A 761 -11.55 -32.65 -10.49
C LEU A 761 -12.17 -33.79 -9.69
N GLY A 762 -11.33 -34.59 -9.03
CA GLY A 762 -11.74 -35.72 -8.22
C GLY A 762 -11.90 -35.37 -6.75
N MET A 763 -12.81 -36.04 -6.05
CA MET A 763 -12.95 -35.94 -4.61
C MET A 763 -13.41 -37.25 -4.00
N ARG A 764 -12.74 -37.67 -2.92
CA ARG A 764 -13.11 -38.84 -2.13
C ARG A 764 -13.62 -38.42 -0.75
N VAL A 765 -14.66 -39.07 -0.27
CA VAL A 765 -15.17 -38.96 1.09
C VAL A 765 -14.71 -40.17 1.87
N VAL A 766 -13.93 -39.96 2.92
CA VAL A 766 -13.42 -41.03 3.79
C VAL A 766 -13.98 -40.87 5.22
N PRO A 767 -14.09 -41.95 6.00
CA PRO A 767 -14.40 -41.85 7.42
C PRO A 767 -13.34 -41.04 8.17
N GLY A 768 -13.77 -40.15 9.07
CA GLY A 768 -12.88 -39.39 9.95
C GLY A 768 -13.06 -39.77 11.43
N THR A 769 -12.22 -39.20 12.30
CA THR A 769 -12.34 -39.35 13.75
C THR A 769 -13.08 -38.17 14.40
N ALA A 770 -13.70 -38.40 15.56
CA ALA A 770 -14.47 -37.40 16.30
C ALA A 770 -13.61 -36.26 16.88
N ASP A 771 -12.33 -36.54 17.13
CA ASP A 771 -11.32 -35.65 17.72
C ASP A 771 -10.56 -34.80 16.70
N GLY A 772 -10.85 -34.95 15.40
CA GLY A 772 -10.26 -34.08 14.38
C GLY A 772 -8.97 -34.60 13.74
N THR A 773 -8.45 -35.73 14.20
CA THR A 773 -7.22 -36.34 13.66
C THR A 773 -7.43 -36.95 12.25
N PRO A 774 -6.40 -36.92 11.37
CA PRO A 774 -6.46 -37.48 10.02
C PRO A 774 -6.73 -38.99 9.96
#